data_AF-U9SJS2-F1
#
_entry.id   AF-U9SJS2-F1
#
_cell.length_a   1.000
_cell.length_b   1.000
_cell.length_c   1.000
_cell.angle_alpha   90.00
_cell.angle_beta   90.00
_cell.angle_gamma   90.00
#
_symmetry.space_group_name_H-M   'P 1'
#
loop_
_entity.id
_entity.type
_entity.pdbx_description
1 polymer ?
#
loop_
_entity_poly.entity_id
_entity_poly.type
_entity_poly.pdbx_seq_one_letter_code
_entity_poly.pdbx_strand_id
1 'polypeptide(L)'
;MENNTLSFTFHILLPENIERNGQPVVLGDVKELGSWKNPIVKLRQPFPQNPTYWKSDPVTISVSNFEKIQYKYAIHTSKPTLFGEEKIEFEGIDTEDNRTLNIGINDQFDIWKIRGFAFVDYIYDSIEANNFKDKVVEYQRLLTLHNDLTIRTSNPKFIINRINNNLKEKRLFLCILLGYYISKREGSPHELPNNFPSYLLLDALEDYKQEILPLDTKDQMYTAIITLIKHNAFQMKFDWLIIFTIASEVDPDYTFINHLKGLKYSNNHDLTRFIVGCGLIKPYIENIEFGSYIEIAKWLIQLCNYMDSLFNLWNDILLHNNKIDDVINKCFIEQIQECIVHDDAVTLEYHFKRVPANYRYDLSKVFRSHALFLLEDLNRNWTKENIIAITNLFHNDELYWTREDVILSLDLVSQSNTLELLNIFPEILDEWFRNDFFDKEKKILKICVVWFKNLLLKLDTNASNKKDNIVVLIFSQLERIYPLLGHRKNFWQNLTTIAVERVKVCSESRIFAATKFLIPIEQEIKTLFIDMVKEMLNKSVQQINDQLINKIYIICDCKTKLLMVQNSMSEEILCHIMNRLQSQFTASNPSEFHLNILGASEFWRIILSATGDVTKLHCNPVVKRVKASINELGVLLREKTVNIQLLQQLLEYKNEKLFQHFNAA
;
A
#
# COMPACT_ATOMS: atom_id res chain seq x y z
N MET A 1 -44.86 -8.19 70.35
CA MET A 1 -43.42 -8.49 70.29
C MET A 1 -43.24 -9.46 69.15
N GLU A 2 -42.78 -8.98 68.00
CA GLU A 2 -42.49 -9.85 66.85
C GLU A 2 -41.29 -10.73 67.21
N ASN A 3 -41.47 -12.04 67.12
CA ASN A 3 -40.38 -12.99 67.24
C ASN A 3 -39.47 -12.78 66.03
N ASN A 4 -38.42 -11.98 66.18
CA ASN A 4 -37.34 -11.97 65.21
C ASN A 4 -36.73 -13.38 65.22
N THR A 5 -36.78 -14.07 64.10
CA THR A 5 -36.13 -15.37 63.89
C THR A 5 -35.33 -15.25 62.61
N LEU A 6 -34.07 -15.68 62.64
CA LEU A 6 -33.21 -15.71 61.46
C LEU A 6 -32.97 -17.15 61.04
N SER A 7 -32.89 -17.39 59.74
CA SER A 7 -32.68 -18.71 59.17
C SER A 7 -31.24 -18.85 58.68
N PHE A 8 -30.54 -19.87 59.17
CA PHE A 8 -29.13 -20.11 58.90
C PHE A 8 -28.91 -21.46 58.22
N THR A 9 -27.99 -21.50 57.27
CA THR A 9 -27.61 -22.71 56.56
C THR A 9 -26.13 -22.96 56.79
N PHE A 10 -25.77 -24.16 57.25
CA PHE A 10 -24.39 -24.52 57.52
C PHE A 10 -23.81 -25.30 56.33
N HIS A 11 -22.69 -24.81 55.81
CA HIS A 11 -21.95 -25.36 54.69
C HIS A 11 -20.56 -25.75 55.15
N ILE A 12 -20.19 -27.01 54.97
CA ILE A 12 -18.87 -27.50 55.40
C ILE A 12 -18.21 -28.40 54.37
N LEU A 13 -16.89 -28.23 54.27
CA LEU A 13 -16.00 -29.18 53.60
C LEU A 13 -15.40 -30.18 54.59
N LEU A 14 -15.76 -31.44 54.38
CA LEU A 14 -15.32 -32.60 55.16
C LEU A 14 -14.44 -33.53 54.30
N PRO A 15 -13.60 -34.39 54.92
CA PRO A 15 -12.88 -35.43 54.19
C PRO A 15 -13.82 -36.32 53.36
N GLU A 16 -13.33 -36.82 52.23
CA GLU A 16 -14.06 -37.84 51.46
C GLU A 16 -14.31 -39.10 52.31
N ASN A 17 -15.47 -39.72 52.11
CA ASN A 17 -15.91 -40.92 52.82
C ASN A 17 -16.17 -40.72 54.33
N ILE A 18 -16.39 -39.49 54.80
CA ILE A 18 -16.68 -39.21 56.20
C ILE A 18 -17.98 -39.89 56.67
N GLU A 19 -18.92 -40.14 55.76
CA GLU A 19 -20.16 -40.86 56.00
C GLU A 19 -19.95 -42.31 56.46
N ARG A 20 -18.77 -42.90 56.19
CA ARG A 20 -18.39 -44.22 56.70
C ARG A 20 -18.14 -44.21 58.20
N ASN A 21 -17.80 -43.06 58.77
CA ASN A 21 -17.47 -42.90 60.19
C ASN A 21 -18.71 -42.52 61.02
N GLY A 22 -19.75 -41.98 60.39
CA GLY A 22 -21.00 -41.59 61.02
C GLY A 22 -21.70 -40.47 60.24
N GLN A 23 -22.79 -39.96 60.80
CA GLN A 23 -23.57 -38.87 60.22
C GLN A 23 -22.94 -37.52 60.63
N PRO A 24 -22.49 -36.68 59.69
CA PRO A 24 -22.03 -35.33 60.03
C PRO A 24 -23.18 -34.46 60.52
N VAL A 25 -22.95 -33.70 61.59
CA VAL A 25 -23.95 -32.87 62.28
C VAL A 25 -23.34 -31.55 62.75
N VAL A 26 -24.19 -30.57 63.03
CA VAL A 26 -23.83 -29.31 63.67
C VAL A 26 -24.43 -29.29 65.07
N LEU A 27 -23.62 -28.98 66.08
CA LEU A 27 -24.07 -28.77 67.46
C LEU A 27 -23.59 -27.42 67.98
N GLY A 28 -24.38 -26.80 68.85
CA GLY A 28 -24.05 -25.51 69.47
C GLY A 28 -24.73 -25.31 70.81
N ASP A 29 -24.51 -24.16 71.43
CA ASP A 29 -25.01 -23.81 72.76
C ASP A 29 -26.53 -23.60 72.82
N VAL A 30 -27.14 -23.10 71.75
CA VAL A 30 -28.59 -22.86 71.66
C VAL A 30 -29.40 -24.14 71.45
N LYS A 31 -30.69 -24.12 71.85
CA LYS A 31 -31.60 -25.27 71.76
C LYS A 31 -31.80 -25.74 70.31
N GLU A 32 -31.81 -24.82 69.35
CA GLU A 32 -31.99 -25.10 67.94
C GLU A 32 -30.78 -25.83 67.32
N LEU A 33 -29.61 -25.69 67.96
CA LEU A 33 -28.38 -26.43 67.67
C LEU A 33 -28.13 -27.56 68.68
N GLY A 34 -29.11 -27.91 69.52
CA GLY A 34 -29.06 -29.09 70.38
C GLY A 34 -28.32 -28.95 71.71
N SER A 35 -27.94 -27.74 72.13
CA SER A 35 -27.27 -27.46 73.42
C SER A 35 -26.09 -28.40 73.72
N TRP A 36 -25.20 -28.58 72.74
CA TRP A 36 -24.02 -29.45 72.74
C TRP A 36 -24.26 -30.95 72.94
N LYS A 37 -25.53 -31.39 73.06
CA LYS A 37 -25.88 -32.76 73.42
C LYS A 37 -26.71 -33.48 72.35
N ASN A 38 -27.66 -32.79 71.74
CA ASN A 38 -28.64 -33.41 70.85
C ASN A 38 -28.31 -33.11 69.37
N PRO A 39 -27.94 -34.09 68.54
CA PRO A 39 -27.57 -33.87 67.14
C PRO A 39 -28.81 -33.66 66.24
N ILE A 40 -29.47 -32.49 66.40
CA ILE A 40 -30.71 -32.13 65.68
C ILE A 40 -30.40 -31.70 64.25
N VAL A 41 -29.35 -30.90 64.04
CA VAL A 41 -28.97 -30.36 62.73
C VAL A 41 -28.07 -31.36 62.00
N LYS A 42 -28.67 -32.12 61.09
CA LYS A 42 -27.96 -33.10 60.25
C LYS A 42 -27.49 -32.46 58.95
N LEU A 43 -26.25 -32.75 58.58
CA LEU A 43 -25.70 -32.34 57.30
C LEU A 43 -25.95 -33.42 56.24
N ARG A 44 -26.17 -33.02 55.00
CA ARG A 44 -26.37 -33.92 53.86
C ARG A 44 -25.46 -33.51 52.72
N GLN A 45 -25.10 -34.43 51.85
CA GLN A 45 -24.42 -34.12 50.59
C GLN A 45 -25.48 -33.72 49.55
N PRO A 46 -25.56 -32.44 49.14
CA PRO A 46 -26.53 -32.03 48.14
C PRO A 46 -26.12 -32.45 46.72
N PHE A 47 -24.82 -32.63 46.47
CA PHE A 47 -24.28 -32.94 45.15
C PHE A 47 -23.39 -34.19 45.21
N PRO A 48 -23.80 -35.33 44.61
CA PRO A 48 -22.98 -36.54 44.59
C PRO A 48 -21.61 -36.35 43.92
N GLN A 49 -21.49 -35.35 43.04
CA GLN A 49 -20.27 -35.02 42.30
C GLN A 49 -19.20 -34.34 43.19
N ASN A 50 -19.60 -33.80 44.36
CA ASN A 50 -18.71 -33.14 45.31
C ASN A 50 -18.75 -33.86 46.67
N PRO A 51 -18.05 -35.01 46.81
CA PRO A 51 -18.15 -35.88 47.99
C PRO A 51 -17.66 -35.24 49.30
N THR A 52 -16.93 -34.13 49.21
CA THR A 52 -16.45 -33.39 50.39
C THR A 52 -17.41 -32.31 50.86
N TYR A 53 -18.44 -31.96 50.10
CA TYR A 53 -19.35 -30.87 50.44
C TYR A 53 -20.61 -31.35 51.14
N TRP A 54 -20.88 -30.74 52.29
CA TRP A 54 -22.01 -31.06 53.15
C TRP A 54 -22.77 -29.78 53.52
N LYS A 55 -24.10 -29.90 53.60
CA LYS A 55 -25.02 -28.79 53.81
C LYS A 55 -26.13 -29.18 54.79
N SER A 56 -26.54 -28.27 55.68
CA SER A 56 -27.74 -28.46 56.51
C SER A 56 -29.03 -28.01 55.78
N ASP A 57 -30.17 -28.52 56.22
CA ASP A 57 -31.44 -27.83 55.98
C ASP A 57 -31.40 -26.46 56.71
N PRO A 58 -32.11 -25.41 56.25
CA PRO A 58 -32.13 -24.12 56.94
C PRO A 58 -32.63 -24.23 58.38
N VAL A 59 -31.85 -23.73 59.33
CA VAL A 59 -32.10 -23.78 60.77
C VAL A 59 -32.58 -22.41 61.23
N THR A 60 -33.81 -22.35 61.74
CA THR A 60 -34.39 -21.10 62.25
C THR A 60 -34.01 -20.91 63.71
N ILE A 61 -33.23 -19.87 64.04
CA ILE A 61 -32.75 -19.57 65.38
C ILE A 61 -33.42 -18.30 65.90
N SER A 62 -33.86 -18.34 67.17
CA SER A 62 -34.58 -17.24 67.82
C SER A 62 -33.63 -16.09 68.24
N VAL A 63 -33.96 -14.85 67.85
CA VAL A 63 -33.14 -13.63 68.05
C VAL A 63 -33.03 -13.18 69.51
N SER A 64 -33.85 -13.72 70.42
CA SER A 64 -33.78 -13.40 71.86
C SER A 64 -32.46 -13.81 72.54
N ASN A 65 -31.59 -14.57 71.86
CA ASN A 65 -30.35 -15.14 72.40
C ASN A 65 -29.07 -14.62 71.71
N PHE A 66 -28.99 -13.38 71.22
CA PHE A 66 -27.76 -12.82 70.64
C PHE A 66 -26.65 -12.51 71.66
N GLU A 67 -26.43 -13.40 72.63
CA GLU A 67 -25.08 -13.66 73.08
C GLU A 67 -24.28 -14.31 71.93
N LYS A 68 -22.97 -14.37 72.06
CA LYS A 68 -22.06 -14.93 71.05
C LYS A 68 -22.36 -16.43 70.88
N ILE A 69 -23.30 -16.79 69.99
CA ILE A 69 -23.70 -18.18 69.72
C ILE A 69 -22.50 -18.97 69.20
N GLN A 70 -22.18 -20.05 69.89
CA GLN A 70 -21.09 -20.94 69.55
C GLN A 70 -21.59 -22.27 68.98
N TYR A 71 -20.86 -22.80 68.00
CA TYR A 71 -21.16 -24.09 67.39
C TYR A 71 -19.87 -24.82 66.96
N LYS A 72 -20.01 -26.13 66.72
CA LYS A 72 -19.01 -27.00 66.13
C LYS A 72 -19.65 -28.04 65.23
N TYR A 73 -18.85 -28.48 64.26
CA TYR A 73 -19.15 -29.68 63.50
C TYR A 73 -18.74 -30.93 64.28
N ALA A 74 -19.51 -32.00 64.12
CA ALA A 74 -19.21 -33.29 64.72
C ALA A 74 -19.65 -34.46 63.84
N ILE A 75 -19.09 -35.63 64.08
CA ILE A 75 -19.54 -36.91 63.51
C ILE A 75 -20.33 -37.66 64.57
N HIS A 76 -21.60 -37.92 64.28
CA HIS A 76 -22.50 -38.69 65.13
C HIS A 76 -22.54 -40.14 64.68
N THR A 77 -22.08 -41.04 65.54
CA THR A 77 -22.18 -42.49 65.32
C THR A 77 -23.32 -43.02 66.18
N SER A 78 -24.43 -43.40 65.52
CA SER A 78 -25.60 -43.99 66.19
C SER A 78 -25.25 -45.38 66.75
N LYS A 79 -25.88 -45.79 67.87
CA LYS A 79 -25.66 -47.12 68.44
C LYS A 79 -25.98 -48.24 67.44
N PRO A 80 -25.04 -49.16 67.12
CA PRO A 80 -25.40 -50.43 66.52
C PRO A 80 -26.23 -51.24 67.54
N THR A 81 -27.21 -51.98 67.04
CA THR A 81 -28.29 -52.63 67.78
C THR A 81 -27.89 -53.66 68.85
N LEU A 82 -26.60 -53.93 69.10
CA LEU A 82 -26.19 -54.98 70.02
C LEU A 82 -25.21 -54.57 71.13
N PHE A 83 -24.17 -53.73 70.94
CA PHE A 83 -23.21 -53.42 72.04
C PHE A 83 -22.44 -52.07 71.93
N GLY A 84 -22.88 -51.09 71.12
CA GLY A 84 -22.15 -49.82 70.99
C GLY A 84 -22.65 -48.69 71.90
N GLU A 85 -21.76 -47.80 72.31
CA GLU A 85 -22.10 -46.49 72.89
C GLU A 85 -22.34 -45.46 71.78
N GLU A 86 -23.28 -44.54 72.02
CA GLU A 86 -23.48 -43.39 71.14
C GLU A 86 -22.29 -42.45 71.31
N LYS A 87 -21.62 -42.09 70.22
CA LYS A 87 -20.42 -41.25 70.25
C LYS A 87 -20.61 -40.04 69.36
N ILE A 88 -20.24 -38.88 69.88
CA ILE A 88 -20.17 -37.61 69.14
C ILE A 88 -18.70 -37.20 69.14
N GLU A 89 -18.09 -37.21 67.95
CA GLU A 89 -16.70 -36.78 67.77
C GLU A 89 -16.69 -35.37 67.18
N PHE A 90 -16.31 -34.38 67.99
CA PHE A 90 -16.26 -32.98 67.60
C PHE A 90 -15.01 -32.63 66.78
N GLU A 91 -15.11 -31.55 66.01
CA GLU A 91 -13.94 -30.87 65.48
C GLU A 91 -13.11 -30.14 66.56
N GLY A 92 -11.83 -29.96 66.27
CA GLY A 92 -10.87 -29.36 67.22
C GLY A 92 -10.54 -30.28 68.40
N ILE A 93 -9.98 -29.70 69.44
CA ILE A 93 -9.49 -30.35 70.66
C ILE A 93 -10.37 -29.94 71.85
N ASP A 94 -10.70 -28.66 71.99
CA ASP A 94 -11.43 -28.14 73.15
C ASP A 94 -12.36 -26.97 72.82
N THR A 95 -12.92 -26.31 73.84
CA THR A 95 -13.88 -25.21 73.69
C THR A 95 -13.31 -23.95 73.05
N GLU A 96 -11.98 -23.77 73.00
CA GLU A 96 -11.35 -22.63 72.31
C GLU A 96 -11.49 -22.73 70.79
N ASP A 97 -11.67 -23.95 70.27
CA ASP A 97 -11.93 -24.21 68.84
C ASP A 97 -13.41 -24.00 68.45
N ASN A 98 -14.28 -23.55 69.37
CA ASN A 98 -15.68 -23.30 69.06
C ASN A 98 -15.82 -22.18 68.03
N ARG A 99 -16.54 -22.46 66.94
CA ARG A 99 -16.88 -21.45 65.93
C ARG A 99 -17.94 -20.52 66.49
N THR A 100 -17.92 -19.28 66.04
CA THR A 100 -18.93 -18.28 66.40
C THR A 100 -19.87 -18.07 65.22
N LEU A 101 -21.17 -18.16 65.46
CA LEU A 101 -22.19 -17.92 64.43
C LEU A 101 -22.14 -16.46 63.99
N ASN A 102 -21.97 -16.23 62.69
CA ASN A 102 -22.09 -14.89 62.15
C ASN A 102 -23.56 -14.58 61.86
N ILE A 103 -24.18 -13.82 62.76
CA ILE A 103 -25.61 -13.46 62.71
C ILE A 103 -25.95 -12.59 61.49
N GLY A 104 -24.97 -11.86 60.94
CA GLY A 104 -25.17 -10.99 59.78
C GLY A 104 -25.32 -11.72 58.45
N ILE A 105 -25.16 -13.06 58.42
CA ILE A 105 -25.18 -13.87 57.21
C ILE A 105 -25.99 -15.15 57.42
N ASN A 106 -26.78 -15.54 56.41
CA ASN A 106 -27.59 -16.76 56.51
C ASN A 106 -26.72 -18.01 56.27
N ASP A 107 -25.84 -17.97 55.27
CA ASP A 107 -24.99 -19.10 54.90
C ASP A 107 -23.62 -19.04 55.60
N GLN A 108 -23.32 -20.06 56.42
CA GLN A 108 -22.05 -20.20 57.14
C GLN A 108 -21.14 -21.16 56.36
N PHE A 109 -19.97 -20.70 55.92
CA PHE A 109 -19.03 -21.48 55.11
C PHE A 109 -17.79 -21.86 55.92
N ASP A 110 -17.62 -23.16 56.20
CA ASP A 110 -16.59 -23.67 57.08
C ASP A 110 -15.76 -24.81 56.48
N ILE A 111 -14.53 -24.95 56.97
CA ILE A 111 -13.62 -26.02 56.58
C ILE A 111 -13.12 -26.71 57.84
N TRP A 112 -13.26 -28.03 57.92
CA TRP A 112 -12.66 -28.83 58.98
C TRP A 112 -11.37 -29.52 58.50
N LYS A 113 -11.33 -30.15 57.32
CA LYS A 113 -10.12 -30.77 56.74
C LYS A 113 -10.10 -30.72 55.21
N ILE A 114 -8.94 -30.47 54.61
CA ILE A 114 -8.79 -30.11 53.18
C ILE A 114 -8.60 -31.35 52.28
N ARG A 115 -9.56 -31.61 51.38
CA ARG A 115 -9.40 -32.34 50.10
C ARG A 115 -10.40 -31.84 49.04
N GLY A 116 -10.32 -30.56 48.67
CA GLY A 116 -11.20 -29.94 47.66
C GLY A 116 -11.85 -28.65 48.14
N PHE A 117 -12.45 -27.89 47.23
CA PHE A 117 -13.10 -26.61 47.54
C PHE A 117 -14.32 -26.40 46.63
N ALA A 118 -15.49 -26.87 47.09
CA ALA A 118 -16.72 -26.94 46.31
C ALA A 118 -17.71 -25.78 46.57
N PHE A 119 -17.33 -24.82 47.41
CA PHE A 119 -18.20 -23.68 47.75
C PHE A 119 -18.49 -22.78 46.54
N VAL A 120 -17.52 -22.61 45.64
CA VAL A 120 -17.73 -21.85 44.39
C VAL A 120 -18.73 -22.56 43.48
N ASP A 121 -18.67 -23.90 43.40
CA ASP A 121 -19.63 -24.71 42.64
C ASP A 121 -21.05 -24.52 43.18
N TYR A 122 -21.24 -24.57 44.50
CA TYR A 122 -22.54 -24.32 45.13
C TYR A 122 -23.09 -22.94 44.79
N ILE A 123 -22.29 -21.88 44.99
CA ILE A 123 -22.72 -20.51 44.72
C ILE A 123 -23.16 -20.41 43.26
N TYR A 124 -22.34 -20.86 42.31
CA TYR A 124 -22.66 -20.83 40.89
C TYR A 124 -23.95 -21.61 40.55
N ASP A 125 -24.11 -22.82 41.08
CA ASP A 125 -25.27 -23.65 40.77
C ASP A 125 -26.57 -23.04 41.32
N SER A 126 -26.49 -22.32 42.44
CA SER A 126 -27.62 -21.64 43.10
C SER A 126 -28.02 -20.27 42.52
N ILE A 127 -27.33 -19.79 41.47
CA ILE A 127 -27.67 -18.51 40.83
C ILE A 127 -28.96 -18.65 40.03
N GLU A 128 -29.87 -17.72 40.30
CA GLU A 128 -31.13 -17.47 39.62
C GLU A 128 -31.22 -15.98 39.24
N ALA A 129 -32.12 -15.61 38.34
CA ALA A 129 -32.20 -14.24 37.81
C ALA A 129 -32.46 -13.19 38.91
N ASN A 130 -33.21 -13.54 39.96
CA ASN A 130 -33.61 -12.63 41.03
C ASN A 130 -32.61 -12.55 42.20
N ASN A 131 -31.62 -13.45 42.29
CA ASN A 131 -30.71 -13.56 43.44
C ASN A 131 -29.24 -13.26 43.11
N PHE A 132 -28.95 -12.88 41.86
CA PHE A 132 -27.59 -12.72 41.35
C PHE A 132 -26.70 -11.83 42.24
N LYS A 133 -27.21 -10.65 42.62
CA LYS A 133 -26.48 -9.70 43.47
C LYS A 133 -26.10 -10.31 44.82
N ASP A 134 -27.02 -11.04 45.44
CA ASP A 134 -26.79 -11.71 46.72
C ASP A 134 -25.73 -12.81 46.59
N LYS A 135 -25.74 -13.55 45.48
CA LYS A 135 -24.72 -14.58 45.18
C LYS A 135 -23.34 -14.02 44.94
N VAL A 136 -23.23 -12.81 44.39
CA VAL A 136 -21.95 -12.12 44.28
C VAL A 136 -21.43 -11.70 45.66
N VAL A 137 -22.30 -11.17 46.53
CA VAL A 137 -21.93 -10.84 47.93
C VAL A 137 -21.50 -12.10 48.70
N GLU A 138 -22.19 -13.22 48.50
CA GLU A 138 -21.84 -14.52 49.08
C GLU A 138 -20.43 -14.97 48.64
N TYR A 139 -20.10 -14.79 47.36
CA TYR A 139 -18.76 -15.06 46.83
C TYR A 139 -17.68 -14.11 47.39
N GLN A 140 -17.97 -12.81 47.53
CA GLN A 140 -17.05 -11.85 48.15
C GLN A 140 -16.74 -12.20 49.61
N ARG A 141 -17.75 -12.66 50.36
CA ARG A 141 -17.54 -13.17 51.73
C ARG A 141 -16.67 -14.41 51.75
N LEU A 142 -16.89 -15.31 50.80
CA LEU A 142 -16.05 -16.50 50.64
C LEU A 142 -14.59 -16.11 50.34
N LEU A 143 -14.36 -15.05 49.56
CA LEU A 143 -13.02 -14.48 49.36
C LEU A 143 -12.43 -13.89 50.64
N THR A 144 -13.23 -13.30 51.52
CA THR A 144 -12.74 -12.80 52.83
C THR A 144 -12.32 -13.94 53.76
N LEU A 145 -13.10 -15.01 53.82
CA LEU A 145 -12.85 -16.16 54.71
C LEU A 145 -11.77 -17.09 54.16
N HIS A 146 -11.82 -17.35 52.85
CA HIS A 146 -11.08 -18.40 52.17
C HIS A 146 -10.47 -17.95 50.83
N ASN A 147 -10.06 -16.69 50.71
CA ASN A 147 -8.71 -16.42 50.23
C ASN A 147 -8.27 -17.15 48.95
N ASP A 148 -7.09 -17.77 49.11
CA ASP A 148 -6.37 -18.47 48.07
C ASP A 148 -7.11 -19.69 47.53
N LEU A 149 -7.91 -20.39 48.36
CA LEU A 149 -8.70 -21.54 47.93
C LEU A 149 -9.79 -21.11 46.94
N THR A 150 -10.49 -20.01 47.26
CA THR A 150 -11.55 -19.45 46.44
C THR A 150 -11.02 -19.01 45.09
N ILE A 151 -9.95 -18.21 45.08
CA ILE A 151 -9.30 -17.77 43.83
C ILE A 151 -8.77 -18.96 43.02
N ARG A 152 -8.15 -19.96 43.67
CA ARG A 152 -7.61 -21.14 42.97
C ARG A 152 -8.71 -21.95 42.29
N THR A 153 -9.89 -22.06 42.89
CA THR A 153 -11.04 -22.74 42.29
C THR A 153 -11.67 -21.93 41.16
N SER A 154 -11.74 -20.60 41.28
CA SER A 154 -12.29 -19.67 40.28
C SER A 154 -11.40 -19.44 39.04
N ASN A 155 -10.58 -20.41 38.66
CA ASN A 155 -9.62 -20.29 37.57
C ASN A 155 -10.28 -20.41 36.16
N PRO A 156 -9.56 -20.10 35.07
CA PRO A 156 -10.11 -20.19 33.71
C PRO A 156 -10.68 -21.56 33.32
N LYS A 157 -10.15 -22.67 33.86
CA LYS A 157 -10.69 -24.01 33.60
C LYS A 157 -12.08 -24.19 34.21
N PHE A 158 -12.31 -23.65 35.41
CA PHE A 158 -13.64 -23.63 36.02
C PHE A 158 -14.65 -22.88 35.15
N ILE A 159 -14.25 -21.72 34.63
CA ILE A 159 -15.09 -20.90 33.75
C ILE A 159 -15.43 -21.66 32.46
N ILE A 160 -14.42 -22.21 31.76
CA ILE A 160 -14.62 -22.97 30.52
C ILE A 160 -15.60 -24.12 30.71
N ASN A 161 -15.53 -24.84 31.84
CA ASN A 161 -16.41 -25.98 32.11
C ASN A 161 -17.89 -25.59 32.30
N ARG A 162 -18.18 -24.31 32.57
CA ARG A 162 -19.52 -23.83 32.98
C ARG A 162 -20.12 -22.77 32.07
N ILE A 163 -19.36 -22.29 31.11
CA ILE A 163 -19.74 -21.16 30.25
C ILE A 163 -20.92 -21.45 29.31
N ASN A 164 -21.19 -22.72 29.02
CA ASN A 164 -22.28 -23.14 28.14
C ASN A 164 -23.69 -23.00 28.77
N ASN A 165 -23.79 -22.53 30.01
CA ASN A 165 -25.08 -22.20 30.59
C ASN A 165 -25.68 -20.96 29.90
N ASN A 166 -26.97 -20.99 29.59
CA ASN A 166 -27.67 -19.91 28.88
C ASN A 166 -28.19 -18.80 29.81
N LEU A 167 -28.13 -18.98 31.13
CA LEU A 167 -28.54 -17.95 32.07
C LEU A 167 -27.51 -16.79 32.09
N LYS A 168 -27.96 -15.59 31.73
CA LYS A 168 -27.13 -14.38 31.65
C LYS A 168 -26.39 -14.10 32.95
N GLU A 169 -27.08 -14.20 34.09
CA GLU A 169 -26.55 -13.97 35.43
C GLU A 169 -25.43 -14.95 35.78
N LYS A 170 -25.52 -16.21 35.34
CA LYS A 170 -24.44 -17.18 35.51
C LYS A 170 -23.20 -16.80 34.70
N ARG A 171 -23.36 -16.31 33.47
CA ARG A 171 -22.22 -15.83 32.66
C ARG A 171 -21.60 -14.56 33.25
N LEU A 172 -22.41 -13.61 33.70
CA LEU A 172 -21.94 -12.42 34.41
C LEU A 172 -21.20 -12.78 35.71
N PHE A 173 -21.68 -13.79 36.44
CA PHE A 173 -20.95 -14.32 37.59
C PHE A 173 -19.56 -14.85 37.19
N LEU A 174 -19.48 -15.62 36.10
CA LEU A 174 -18.19 -16.11 35.59
C LEU A 174 -17.26 -14.96 35.18
N CYS A 175 -17.78 -13.84 34.65
CA CYS A 175 -16.99 -12.63 34.42
C CYS A 175 -16.41 -12.08 35.74
N ILE A 176 -17.23 -11.99 36.78
CA ILE A 176 -16.77 -11.53 38.10
C ILE A 176 -15.70 -12.45 38.70
N LEU A 177 -15.90 -13.77 38.61
CA LEU A 177 -14.89 -14.75 39.03
C LEU A 177 -13.56 -14.52 38.31
N LEU A 178 -13.62 -14.28 37.00
CA LEU A 178 -12.45 -13.99 36.19
C LEU A 178 -11.74 -12.71 36.64
N GLY A 179 -12.51 -11.64 36.90
CA GLY A 179 -12.01 -10.37 37.41
C GLY A 179 -11.21 -10.56 38.69
N TYR A 180 -11.81 -11.20 39.70
CA TYR A 180 -11.13 -11.51 40.95
C TYR A 180 -9.88 -12.40 40.74
N TYR A 181 -9.96 -13.41 39.88
CA TYR A 181 -8.83 -14.30 39.58
C TYR A 181 -7.64 -13.54 39.00
N ILE A 182 -7.88 -12.58 38.11
CA ILE A 182 -6.84 -11.78 37.46
C ILE A 182 -6.26 -10.75 38.42
N SER A 183 -7.12 -9.99 39.12
CA SER A 183 -6.68 -8.95 40.06
C SER A 183 -5.78 -9.50 41.16
N LYS A 184 -5.96 -10.75 41.59
CA LYS A 184 -5.18 -11.37 42.67
C LYS A 184 -3.80 -11.89 42.23
N ARG A 185 -3.49 -11.92 40.94
CA ARG A 185 -2.25 -12.47 40.37
C ARG A 185 -1.35 -11.38 39.79
N GLU A 186 -1.18 -10.28 40.53
CA GLU A 186 -0.22 -9.22 40.20
C GLU A 186 1.19 -9.81 39.99
N GLY A 187 1.85 -9.49 38.88
CA GLY A 187 3.26 -9.81 38.64
C GLY A 187 3.60 -10.52 37.32
N SER A 188 2.64 -11.04 36.56
CA SER A 188 2.88 -11.45 35.18
C SER A 188 1.69 -11.17 34.25
N PRO A 189 1.92 -10.83 32.97
CA PRO A 189 0.86 -10.67 31.99
C PRO A 189 0.23 -12.05 31.75
N HIS A 190 -0.89 -12.34 32.42
CA HIS A 190 -1.58 -13.59 32.23
C HIS A 190 -2.51 -13.46 31.02
N GLU A 191 -2.09 -14.06 29.92
CA GLU A 191 -2.95 -14.24 28.76
C GLU A 191 -3.92 -15.39 29.02
N LEU A 192 -5.19 -15.17 28.68
CA LEU A 192 -6.17 -16.25 28.67
C LEU A 192 -5.75 -17.30 27.62
N PRO A 193 -6.02 -18.60 27.85
CA PRO A 193 -5.72 -19.65 26.88
C PRO A 193 -6.37 -19.35 25.53
N ASN A 194 -5.69 -19.66 24.41
CA ASN A 194 -6.23 -19.36 23.06
C ASN A 194 -7.62 -19.97 22.79
N ASN A 195 -7.97 -21.08 23.43
CA ASN A 195 -9.29 -21.71 23.31
C ASN A 195 -10.34 -21.17 24.30
N PHE A 196 -10.02 -20.11 25.06
CA PHE A 196 -10.94 -19.53 26.01
C PHE A 196 -12.13 -18.88 25.27
N PRO A 197 -13.39 -19.25 25.58
CA PRO A 197 -14.55 -18.81 24.82
C PRO A 197 -15.04 -17.43 25.26
N SER A 198 -14.16 -16.43 25.12
CA SER A 198 -14.42 -15.02 25.47
C SER A 198 -15.71 -14.46 24.86
N TYR A 199 -16.06 -14.87 23.64
CA TYR A 199 -17.27 -14.44 22.95
C TYR A 199 -18.55 -14.70 23.74
N LEU A 200 -18.67 -15.83 24.45
CA LEU A 200 -19.87 -16.16 25.24
C LEU A 200 -20.04 -15.26 26.46
N LEU A 201 -18.93 -14.80 27.05
CA LEU A 201 -18.96 -13.88 28.18
C LEU A 201 -19.21 -12.44 27.73
N LEU A 202 -18.63 -12.05 26.58
CA LEU A 202 -18.86 -10.74 25.97
C LEU A 202 -20.33 -10.58 25.54
N ASP A 203 -20.91 -11.61 24.93
CA ASP A 203 -22.34 -11.70 24.59
C ASP A 203 -23.26 -11.45 25.79
N ALA A 204 -22.89 -11.95 26.98
CA ALA A 204 -23.67 -11.73 28.20
C ALA A 204 -23.64 -10.29 28.72
N LEU A 205 -22.77 -9.43 28.18
CA LEU A 205 -22.66 -8.02 28.58
C LEU A 205 -23.63 -7.10 27.85
N GLU A 206 -24.39 -7.57 26.86
CA GLU A 206 -25.43 -6.78 26.22
C GLU A 206 -26.37 -6.19 27.28
N ASP A 207 -26.65 -4.88 27.23
CA ASP A 207 -27.44 -4.14 28.23
C ASP A 207 -26.92 -4.24 29.68
N TYR A 208 -25.63 -4.51 29.89
CA TYR A 208 -25.05 -4.55 31.23
C TYR A 208 -25.15 -3.19 31.93
N LYS A 209 -25.52 -3.22 33.21
CA LYS A 209 -25.57 -2.05 34.10
C LYS A 209 -24.90 -2.38 35.42
N GLN A 210 -24.11 -1.46 35.98
CA GLN A 210 -23.37 -1.72 37.23
C GLN A 210 -24.30 -1.99 38.44
N GLU A 211 -25.54 -1.51 38.40
CA GLU A 211 -26.52 -1.62 39.49
C GLU A 211 -26.89 -3.06 39.87
N ILE A 212 -26.81 -4.00 38.91
CA ILE A 212 -27.11 -5.43 39.11
C ILE A 212 -26.05 -6.12 39.98
N LEU A 213 -24.90 -5.46 40.19
CA LEU A 213 -23.79 -5.93 40.99
C LEU A 213 -23.59 -5.08 42.25
N PRO A 214 -22.86 -5.59 43.26
CA PRO A 214 -22.36 -4.78 44.36
C PRO A 214 -21.38 -3.70 43.86
N LEU A 215 -21.43 -2.49 44.43
CA LEU A 215 -20.63 -1.35 43.95
C LEU A 215 -19.11 -1.60 44.03
N ASP A 216 -18.66 -2.36 45.03
CA ASP A 216 -17.26 -2.71 45.28
C ASP A 216 -16.72 -3.77 44.31
N THR A 217 -17.54 -4.29 43.39
CA THR A 217 -17.11 -5.21 42.31
C THR A 217 -16.75 -4.51 41.01
N LYS A 218 -16.92 -3.19 40.92
CA LYS A 218 -16.73 -2.42 39.68
C LYS A 218 -15.36 -2.67 39.06
N ASP A 219 -14.30 -2.62 39.86
CA ASP A 219 -12.92 -2.79 39.40
C ASP A 219 -12.64 -4.21 38.88
N GLN A 220 -13.23 -5.23 39.52
CA GLN A 220 -13.08 -6.63 39.09
C GLN A 220 -13.85 -6.86 37.81
N MET A 221 -15.05 -6.30 37.68
CA MET A 221 -15.82 -6.39 36.44
C MET A 221 -15.09 -5.71 35.29
N TYR A 222 -14.57 -4.51 35.52
CA TYR A 222 -13.73 -3.80 34.55
C TYR A 222 -12.50 -4.63 34.14
N THR A 223 -11.77 -5.19 35.13
CA THR A 223 -10.61 -6.05 34.87
C THR A 223 -10.96 -7.26 34.00
N ALA A 224 -12.10 -7.90 34.28
CA ALA A 224 -12.57 -9.03 33.50
C ALA A 224 -12.89 -8.62 32.05
N ILE A 225 -13.66 -7.54 31.87
CA ILE A 225 -14.08 -7.03 30.57
C ILE A 225 -12.87 -6.67 29.71
N ILE A 226 -11.91 -5.89 30.24
CA ILE A 226 -10.68 -5.54 29.51
C ILE A 226 -9.89 -6.78 29.11
N THR A 227 -9.80 -7.78 29.98
CA THR A 227 -9.10 -9.03 29.65
C THR A 227 -9.81 -9.80 28.54
N LEU A 228 -11.13 -9.89 28.60
CA LEU A 228 -11.94 -10.56 27.57
C LEU A 228 -11.84 -9.86 26.22
N ILE A 229 -11.90 -8.54 26.21
CA ILE A 229 -11.74 -7.70 25.02
C ILE A 229 -10.37 -7.92 24.40
N LYS A 230 -9.30 -7.80 25.20
CA LYS A 230 -7.94 -8.04 24.73
C LYS A 230 -7.81 -9.43 24.13
N HIS A 231 -8.24 -10.46 24.86
CA HIS A 231 -8.17 -11.83 24.36
C HIS A 231 -8.96 -12.05 23.06
N ASN A 232 -10.18 -11.51 22.93
CA ASN A 232 -11.02 -11.67 21.75
C ASN A 232 -10.45 -10.88 20.54
N ALA A 233 -10.03 -9.63 20.74
CA ALA A 233 -9.48 -8.78 19.69
C ALA A 233 -8.18 -9.35 19.09
N PHE A 234 -7.24 -9.79 19.92
CA PHE A 234 -5.98 -10.38 19.45
C PHE A 234 -6.15 -11.77 18.80
N GLN A 235 -7.35 -12.36 18.86
CA GLN A 235 -7.73 -13.54 18.10
C GLN A 235 -8.46 -13.23 16.78
N MET A 236 -8.49 -11.97 16.36
CA MET A 236 -9.18 -11.53 15.13
C MET A 236 -10.68 -11.87 15.15
N LYS A 237 -11.27 -11.82 16.35
CA LYS A 237 -12.71 -11.84 16.59
C LYS A 237 -13.21 -10.43 16.89
N PHE A 238 -14.51 -10.22 16.80
CA PHE A 238 -15.13 -8.89 16.87
C PHE A 238 -16.22 -8.76 17.92
N ASP A 239 -16.46 -9.81 18.72
CA ASP A 239 -17.43 -9.78 19.82
C ASP A 239 -17.07 -8.72 20.86
N TRP A 240 -15.78 -8.38 20.96
CA TRP A 240 -15.29 -7.35 21.87
C TRP A 240 -15.86 -5.95 21.59
N LEU A 241 -16.37 -5.68 20.38
CA LEU A 241 -17.00 -4.42 20.03
C LEU A 241 -18.21 -4.10 20.92
N ILE A 242 -18.76 -5.11 21.62
CA ILE A 242 -19.80 -4.92 22.64
C ILE A 242 -19.42 -3.86 23.68
N ILE A 243 -18.13 -3.62 23.95
CA ILE A 243 -17.72 -2.60 24.92
C ILE A 243 -18.28 -1.22 24.58
N PHE A 244 -18.39 -0.86 23.30
CA PHE A 244 -18.94 0.42 22.90
C PHE A 244 -20.41 0.60 23.32
N THR A 245 -21.15 -0.50 23.48
CA THR A 245 -22.55 -0.47 23.94
C THR A 245 -22.70 -0.26 25.44
N ILE A 246 -21.64 -0.57 26.22
CA ILE A 246 -21.63 -0.52 27.69
C ILE A 246 -20.58 0.44 28.26
N ALA A 247 -19.86 1.16 27.39
CA ALA A 247 -18.70 1.97 27.78
C ALA A 247 -19.08 3.04 28.80
N SER A 248 -20.25 3.66 28.68
CA SER A 248 -20.75 4.65 29.64
C SER A 248 -20.87 4.13 31.08
N GLU A 249 -21.04 2.82 31.26
CA GLU A 249 -21.14 2.18 32.58
C GLU A 249 -19.78 1.71 33.09
N VAL A 250 -18.95 1.16 32.19
CA VAL A 250 -17.75 0.39 32.53
C VAL A 250 -16.46 1.19 32.35
N ASP A 251 -16.36 1.99 31.30
CA ASP A 251 -15.16 2.73 30.91
C ASP A 251 -15.56 4.04 30.17
N PRO A 252 -16.10 5.04 30.88
CA PRO A 252 -16.66 6.24 30.26
C PRO A 252 -15.64 7.07 29.47
N ASP A 253 -14.37 6.96 29.83
CA ASP A 253 -13.25 7.65 29.19
C ASP A 253 -12.65 6.82 28.02
N TYR A 254 -13.24 5.66 27.70
CA TYR A 254 -12.83 4.77 26.61
C TYR A 254 -11.34 4.36 26.70
N THR A 255 -10.82 4.20 27.92
CA THR A 255 -9.40 3.90 28.15
C THR A 255 -8.99 2.50 27.69
N PHE A 256 -9.94 1.60 27.40
CA PHE A 256 -9.70 0.26 26.88
C PHE A 256 -8.87 0.26 25.60
N ILE A 257 -8.97 1.29 24.76
CA ILE A 257 -8.19 1.41 23.51
C ILE A 257 -6.68 1.33 23.78
N ASN A 258 -6.23 1.80 24.95
CA ASN A 258 -4.82 1.74 25.35
C ASN A 258 -4.32 0.30 25.49
N HIS A 259 -5.20 -0.64 25.84
CA HIS A 259 -4.91 -2.06 25.97
C HIS A 259 -4.87 -2.77 24.60
N LEU A 260 -5.34 -2.11 23.54
CA LEU A 260 -5.40 -2.60 22.16
C LEU A 260 -4.42 -1.90 21.21
N LYS A 261 -3.51 -1.05 21.70
CA LYS A 261 -2.51 -0.35 20.86
C LYS A 261 -1.62 -1.28 20.03
N GLY A 262 -1.43 -2.53 20.47
CA GLY A 262 -0.67 -3.55 19.73
C GLY A 262 -1.48 -4.32 18.68
N LEU A 263 -2.78 -4.10 18.58
CA LEU A 263 -3.65 -4.79 17.63
C LEU A 263 -3.29 -4.38 16.19
N LYS A 264 -3.10 -5.36 15.31
CA LYS A 264 -2.83 -5.15 13.89
C LYS A 264 -3.51 -6.24 13.07
N TYR A 265 -4.17 -5.86 11.99
CA TYR A 265 -4.79 -6.80 11.05
C TYR A 265 -3.81 -7.12 9.92
N SER A 266 -3.40 -8.38 9.81
CA SER A 266 -2.40 -8.81 8.81
C SER A 266 -2.99 -9.06 7.42
N ASN A 267 -4.32 -9.13 7.30
CA ASN A 267 -4.99 -9.41 6.02
C ASN A 267 -6.21 -8.49 5.85
N ASN A 268 -6.57 -8.23 4.59
CA ASN A 268 -7.66 -7.33 4.23
C ASN A 268 -9.05 -7.91 4.58
N HIS A 269 -9.20 -9.23 4.64
CA HIS A 269 -10.49 -9.87 4.96
C HIS A 269 -10.93 -9.58 6.39
N ASP A 270 -10.03 -9.75 7.37
CA ASP A 270 -10.32 -9.45 8.77
C ASP A 270 -10.52 -7.97 9.00
N LEU A 271 -9.73 -7.10 8.34
CA LEU A 271 -9.96 -5.66 8.41
C LEU A 271 -11.33 -5.27 7.81
N THR A 272 -11.73 -5.86 6.69
CA THR A 272 -13.05 -5.60 6.10
C THR A 272 -14.18 -6.02 7.05
N ARG A 273 -14.07 -7.19 7.69
CA ARG A 273 -15.05 -7.63 8.70
C ARG A 273 -15.06 -6.72 9.93
N PHE A 274 -13.89 -6.25 10.36
CA PHE A 274 -13.77 -5.27 11.43
C PHE A 274 -14.51 -3.97 11.09
N ILE A 275 -14.31 -3.42 9.89
CA ILE A 275 -15.02 -2.22 9.41
C ILE A 275 -16.53 -2.43 9.40
N VAL A 276 -17.03 -3.60 8.96
CA VAL A 276 -18.46 -3.92 9.06
C VAL A 276 -18.94 -3.92 10.52
N GLY A 277 -18.17 -4.49 11.43
CA GLY A 277 -18.45 -4.44 12.87
C GLY A 277 -18.45 -3.01 13.44
N CYS A 278 -17.52 -2.16 13.01
CA CYS A 278 -17.48 -0.74 13.35
C CYS A 278 -18.76 -0.01 12.90
N GLY A 279 -19.35 -0.40 11.77
CA GLY A 279 -20.65 0.10 11.32
C GLY A 279 -21.79 -0.15 12.30
N LEU A 280 -21.79 -1.30 12.99
CA LEU A 280 -22.82 -1.65 13.99
C LEU A 280 -22.71 -0.79 15.26
N ILE A 281 -21.50 -0.38 15.63
CA ILE A 281 -21.26 0.42 16.84
C ILE A 281 -21.31 1.94 16.59
N LYS A 282 -21.43 2.38 15.33
CA LYS A 282 -21.50 3.81 14.98
C LYS A 282 -22.48 4.63 15.83
N PRO A 283 -23.73 4.17 16.11
CA PRO A 283 -24.67 4.94 16.94
C PRO A 283 -24.17 5.20 18.37
N TYR A 284 -23.30 4.32 18.89
CA TYR A 284 -22.72 4.45 20.22
C TYR A 284 -21.50 5.38 20.24
N ILE A 285 -20.83 5.55 19.09
CA ILE A 285 -19.70 6.47 18.93
C ILE A 285 -20.18 7.92 18.75
N GLU A 286 -21.38 8.11 18.20
CA GLU A 286 -21.92 9.42 17.82
C GLU A 286 -22.04 10.43 18.99
N ASN A 287 -22.29 9.94 20.20
CA ASN A 287 -22.54 10.76 21.38
C ASN A 287 -21.36 10.83 22.36
N ILE A 288 -20.18 10.37 21.95
CA ILE A 288 -18.97 10.39 22.78
C ILE A 288 -18.48 11.84 22.95
N GLU A 289 -17.95 12.16 24.13
CA GLU A 289 -17.28 13.45 24.36
C GLU A 289 -16.15 13.68 23.36
N PHE A 290 -16.03 14.91 22.88
CA PHE A 290 -15.08 15.29 21.82
C PHE A 290 -13.65 14.75 22.06
N GLY A 291 -13.12 14.86 23.27
CA GLY A 291 -11.76 14.37 23.59
C GLY A 291 -11.59 12.87 23.35
N SER A 292 -12.47 12.06 23.93
CA SER A 292 -12.44 10.60 23.81
C SER A 292 -12.73 10.14 22.39
N TYR A 293 -13.66 10.80 21.69
CA TYR A 293 -13.95 10.52 20.28
C TYR A 293 -12.70 10.67 19.40
N ILE A 294 -11.93 11.75 19.59
CA ILE A 294 -10.71 12.00 18.79
C ILE A 294 -9.68 10.89 18.97
N GLU A 295 -9.47 10.40 20.20
CA GLU A 295 -8.53 9.31 20.46
C GLU A 295 -8.98 7.99 19.83
N ILE A 296 -10.29 7.69 19.89
CA ILE A 296 -10.88 6.51 19.21
C ILE A 296 -10.72 6.64 17.69
N ALA A 297 -11.05 7.79 17.11
CA ALA A 297 -10.98 8.01 15.67
C ALA A 297 -9.54 7.85 15.14
N LYS A 298 -8.55 8.45 15.83
CA LYS A 298 -7.13 8.29 15.48
C LYS A 298 -6.69 6.83 15.57
N TRP A 299 -7.08 6.14 16.64
CA TRP A 299 -6.76 4.74 16.82
C TRP A 299 -7.37 3.85 15.72
N LEU A 300 -8.64 4.07 15.35
CA LEU A 300 -9.29 3.36 14.25
C LEU A 300 -8.61 3.61 12.90
N ILE A 301 -8.21 4.86 12.63
CA ILE A 301 -7.44 5.21 11.43
C ILE A 301 -6.14 4.42 11.38
N GLN A 302 -5.38 4.41 12.48
CA GLN A 302 -4.08 3.71 12.56
C GLN A 302 -4.17 2.19 12.42
N LEU A 303 -5.32 1.59 12.75
CA LEU A 303 -5.57 0.16 12.53
C LEU A 303 -5.72 -0.21 11.05
N CYS A 304 -6.10 0.75 10.20
CA CYS A 304 -6.39 0.50 8.80
C CYS A 304 -5.13 0.60 7.94
N ASN A 305 -4.49 -0.54 7.68
CA ASN A 305 -3.31 -0.67 6.81
C ASN A 305 -3.65 -0.93 5.33
N TYR A 306 -4.94 -0.98 4.97
CA TYR A 306 -5.38 -1.08 3.58
C TYR A 306 -6.21 0.14 3.21
N MET A 307 -5.85 0.74 2.07
CA MET A 307 -6.41 2.00 1.58
C MET A 307 -7.94 1.95 1.43
N ASP A 308 -8.46 0.85 0.90
CA ASP A 308 -9.90 0.65 0.70
C ASP A 308 -10.68 0.61 2.03
N SER A 309 -10.13 -0.08 3.03
CA SER A 309 -10.75 -0.15 4.38
C SER A 309 -10.66 1.20 5.09
N LEU A 310 -9.55 1.93 4.91
CA LEU A 310 -9.36 3.27 5.45
C LEU A 310 -10.37 4.26 4.85
N PHE A 311 -10.65 4.19 3.55
CA PHE A 311 -11.69 5.02 2.93
C PHE A 311 -13.10 4.67 3.40
N ASN A 312 -13.42 3.40 3.60
CA ASN A 312 -14.73 3.00 4.15
C ASN A 312 -14.87 3.48 5.60
N LEU A 313 -13.82 3.34 6.42
CA LEU A 313 -13.80 3.89 7.79
C LEU A 313 -14.05 5.40 7.78
N TRP A 314 -13.28 6.12 6.97
CA TRP A 314 -13.37 7.57 6.87
C TRP A 314 -14.77 8.00 6.45
N ASN A 315 -15.26 7.57 5.29
CA ASN A 315 -16.50 8.08 4.72
C ASN A 315 -17.77 7.59 5.43
N ASP A 316 -17.80 6.34 5.89
CA ASP A 316 -19.05 5.70 6.32
C ASP A 316 -19.21 5.64 7.84
N ILE A 317 -18.11 5.62 8.59
CA ILE A 317 -18.12 5.37 10.04
C ILE A 317 -17.76 6.62 10.84
N LEU A 318 -16.68 7.31 10.49
CA LEU A 318 -16.24 8.49 11.23
C LEU A 318 -17.20 9.67 11.00
N LEU A 319 -17.32 10.52 12.03
CA LEU A 319 -18.03 11.78 11.98
C LEU A 319 -17.18 12.87 11.34
N HIS A 320 -17.80 13.64 10.46
CA HIS A 320 -17.18 14.77 9.78
C HIS A 320 -17.81 16.09 10.19
N ASN A 321 -16.97 16.97 10.73
CA ASN A 321 -17.21 18.41 10.86
C ASN A 321 -15.87 19.11 10.98
N ASN A 322 -15.84 20.43 10.71
CA ASN A 322 -14.58 21.18 10.66
C ASN A 322 -13.69 20.98 11.91
N LYS A 323 -14.26 20.95 13.13
CA LYS A 323 -13.47 20.80 14.36
C LYS A 323 -12.86 19.41 14.51
N ILE A 324 -13.59 18.36 14.13
CA ILE A 324 -13.12 16.98 14.19
C ILE A 324 -12.06 16.78 13.11
N ASP A 325 -12.41 17.12 11.87
CA ASP A 325 -11.57 16.91 10.68
C ASP A 325 -10.23 17.62 10.84
N ASP A 326 -10.19 18.86 11.35
CA ASP A 326 -8.94 19.61 11.59
C ASP A 326 -7.94 18.83 12.46
N VAL A 327 -8.41 17.99 13.39
CA VAL A 327 -7.57 17.23 14.32
C VAL A 327 -7.20 15.85 13.79
N ILE A 328 -8.15 15.15 13.14
CA ILE A 328 -7.92 13.77 12.68
C ILE A 328 -7.32 13.70 11.26
N ASN A 329 -7.48 14.74 10.43
CA ASN A 329 -6.99 14.76 9.05
C ASN A 329 -5.47 14.55 8.98
N LYS A 330 -4.71 15.11 9.93
CA LYS A 330 -3.27 14.84 10.00
C LYS A 330 -2.96 13.33 10.15
N CYS A 331 -3.67 12.65 11.05
CA CYS A 331 -3.50 11.21 11.27
C CYS A 331 -3.96 10.40 10.05
N PHE A 332 -5.01 10.85 9.37
CA PHE A 332 -5.51 10.25 8.14
C PHE A 332 -4.47 10.35 7.01
N ILE A 333 -3.89 11.53 6.79
CA ILE A 333 -2.83 11.75 5.79
C ILE A 333 -1.61 10.87 6.07
N GLU A 334 -1.15 10.82 7.34
CA GLU A 334 -0.04 9.96 7.75
C GLU A 334 -0.33 8.48 7.46
N GLN A 335 -1.55 8.01 7.75
CA GLN A 335 -1.94 6.63 7.47
C GLN A 335 -2.04 6.33 5.97
N ILE A 336 -2.52 7.29 5.15
CA ILE A 336 -2.52 7.15 3.69
C ILE A 336 -1.10 7.00 3.17
N GLN A 337 -0.17 7.82 3.67
CA GLN A 337 1.23 7.73 3.30
C GLN A 337 1.79 6.33 3.59
N GLU A 338 1.49 5.75 4.76
CA GLU A 338 1.88 4.38 5.11
C GLU A 338 1.24 3.33 4.17
N CYS A 339 -0.02 3.51 3.78
CA CYS A 339 -0.72 2.59 2.88
C CYS A 339 -0.11 2.54 1.47
N ILE A 340 0.35 3.70 0.95
CA ILE A 340 0.83 3.80 -0.43
C ILE A 340 2.34 3.53 -0.58
N VAL A 341 3.12 3.37 0.49
CA VAL A 341 4.60 3.21 0.44
C VAL A 341 5.04 2.09 -0.52
N HIS A 342 4.21 1.06 -0.70
CA HIS A 342 4.49 -0.06 -1.58
C HIS A 342 3.67 -0.07 -2.89
N ASP A 343 2.87 0.96 -3.14
CA ASP A 343 2.08 1.07 -4.36
C ASP A 343 3.00 1.19 -5.58
N ASP A 344 2.64 0.48 -6.65
CA ASP A 344 3.13 0.76 -7.98
C ASP A 344 2.31 1.90 -8.63
N ALA A 345 2.68 2.33 -9.83
CA ALA A 345 2.01 3.47 -10.46
C ALA A 345 0.52 3.21 -10.74
N VAL A 346 0.17 1.97 -11.10
CA VAL A 346 -1.22 1.57 -11.36
C VAL A 346 -2.06 1.63 -10.09
N THR A 347 -1.55 1.07 -8.99
CA THR A 347 -2.23 1.05 -7.69
C THR A 347 -2.34 2.46 -7.12
N LEU A 348 -1.29 3.28 -7.26
CA LEU A 348 -1.29 4.67 -6.86
C LEU A 348 -2.35 5.50 -7.60
N GLU A 349 -2.45 5.34 -8.92
CA GLU A 349 -3.48 5.99 -9.73
C GLU A 349 -4.89 5.57 -9.31
N TYR A 350 -5.09 4.27 -9.07
CA TYR A 350 -6.36 3.74 -8.59
C TYR A 350 -6.74 4.32 -7.23
N HIS A 351 -5.82 4.32 -6.26
CA HIS A 351 -6.06 4.88 -4.94
C HIS A 351 -6.36 6.38 -4.98
N PHE A 352 -5.63 7.16 -5.80
CA PHE A 352 -5.90 8.60 -5.93
C PHE A 352 -7.31 8.88 -6.46
N LYS A 353 -7.77 8.12 -7.46
CA LYS A 353 -9.13 8.25 -8.02
C LYS A 353 -10.23 8.05 -6.97
N ARG A 354 -9.97 7.26 -5.93
CA ARG A 354 -10.90 7.00 -4.82
C ARG A 354 -10.86 8.05 -3.71
N VAL A 355 -9.88 8.94 -3.69
CA VAL A 355 -9.80 10.02 -2.70
C VAL A 355 -11.02 10.94 -2.84
N PRO A 356 -11.77 11.22 -1.75
CA PRO A 356 -12.91 12.13 -1.80
C PRO A 356 -12.49 13.54 -2.20
N ALA A 357 -13.30 14.20 -3.04
CA ALA A 357 -12.96 15.49 -3.67
C ALA A 357 -12.52 16.57 -2.66
N ASN A 358 -13.17 16.63 -1.50
CA ASN A 358 -12.90 17.62 -0.46
C ASN A 358 -11.50 17.53 0.16
N TYR A 359 -10.85 16.36 0.09
CA TYR A 359 -9.52 16.12 0.69
C TYR A 359 -8.42 15.94 -0.36
N ARG A 360 -8.75 16.03 -1.66
CA ARG A 360 -7.75 15.86 -2.74
C ARG A 360 -6.62 16.87 -2.62
N TYR A 361 -6.91 18.12 -2.29
CA TYR A 361 -5.88 19.15 -2.13
C TYR A 361 -4.86 18.77 -1.03
N ASP A 362 -5.34 18.36 0.14
CA ASP A 362 -4.48 18.01 1.28
C ASP A 362 -3.63 16.76 1.00
N LEU A 363 -4.22 15.77 0.31
CA LEU A 363 -3.56 14.50 0.01
C LEU A 363 -2.68 14.54 -1.23
N SER A 364 -2.88 15.50 -2.12
CA SER A 364 -2.13 15.63 -3.39
C SER A 364 -0.63 15.63 -3.20
N LYS A 365 -0.14 16.22 -2.11
CA LYS A 365 1.30 16.21 -1.79
C LYS A 365 1.83 14.78 -1.60
N VAL A 366 1.10 13.93 -0.86
CA VAL A 366 1.50 12.55 -0.56
C VAL A 366 1.59 11.72 -1.84
N PHE A 367 0.58 11.83 -2.71
CA PHE A 367 0.56 11.11 -3.99
C PHE A 367 1.64 11.60 -4.95
N ARG A 368 1.88 12.92 -5.06
CA ARG A 368 2.98 13.48 -5.87
C ARG A 368 4.35 13.01 -5.37
N SER A 369 4.58 13.06 -4.06
CA SER A 369 5.84 12.60 -3.47
C SER A 369 6.09 11.11 -3.77
N HIS A 370 5.07 10.26 -3.67
CA HIS A 370 5.22 8.84 -4.02
C HIS A 370 5.43 8.63 -5.53
N ALA A 371 4.69 9.33 -6.39
CA ALA A 371 4.88 9.26 -7.84
C ALA A 371 6.31 9.65 -8.26
N LEU A 372 6.88 10.68 -7.63
CA LEU A 372 8.28 11.09 -7.82
C LEU A 372 9.26 10.01 -7.31
N PHE A 373 9.01 9.45 -6.12
CA PHE A 373 9.80 8.35 -5.58
C PHE A 373 9.84 7.13 -6.51
N LEU A 374 8.73 6.79 -7.18
CA LEU A 374 8.71 5.72 -8.17
C LEU A 374 9.69 5.95 -9.33
N LEU A 375 9.91 7.22 -9.71
CA LEU A 375 10.84 7.61 -10.77
C LEU A 375 12.30 7.72 -10.33
N GLU A 376 12.57 7.84 -9.02
CA GLU A 376 13.95 7.88 -8.49
C GLU A 376 14.71 6.57 -8.70
N ASP A 377 14.01 5.43 -8.70
CA ASP A 377 14.63 4.13 -9.00
C ASP A 377 14.86 3.95 -10.51
N LEU A 378 16.05 4.34 -10.96
CA LEU A 378 16.50 4.24 -12.35
C LEU A 378 16.60 2.80 -12.88
N ASN A 379 16.56 1.78 -12.00
CA ASN A 379 16.63 0.37 -12.35
C ASN A 379 15.26 -0.32 -12.28
N ARG A 380 14.20 0.40 -11.91
CA ARG A 380 12.84 -0.12 -11.85
C ARG A 380 12.43 -0.68 -13.21
N ASN A 381 11.88 -1.89 -13.20
CA ASN A 381 11.34 -2.51 -14.41
C ASN A 381 9.93 -1.96 -14.68
N TRP A 382 9.83 -1.01 -15.60
CA TRP A 382 8.58 -0.35 -15.95
C TRP A 382 7.75 -1.20 -16.91
N THR A 383 6.58 -1.65 -16.47
CA THR A 383 5.59 -2.27 -17.36
C THR A 383 4.82 -1.22 -18.15
N LYS A 384 4.20 -1.60 -19.27
CA LYS A 384 3.41 -0.68 -20.09
C LYS A 384 2.27 -0.04 -19.28
N GLU A 385 1.63 -0.82 -18.43
CA GLU A 385 0.54 -0.38 -17.55
C GLU A 385 1.03 0.67 -16.55
N ASN A 386 2.19 0.44 -15.91
CA ASN A 386 2.79 1.40 -14.99
C ASN A 386 3.17 2.71 -15.68
N ILE A 387 3.66 2.64 -16.91
CA ILE A 387 3.98 3.82 -17.72
C ILE A 387 2.72 4.62 -18.07
N ILE A 388 1.63 3.95 -18.45
CA ILE A 388 0.35 4.64 -18.71
C ILE A 388 -0.16 5.29 -17.43
N ALA A 389 -0.11 4.58 -16.30
CA ALA A 389 -0.61 5.10 -15.03
C ALA A 389 0.18 6.31 -14.53
N ILE A 390 1.52 6.29 -14.62
CA ILE A 390 2.33 7.45 -14.22
C ILE A 390 2.09 8.64 -15.17
N THR A 391 1.89 8.41 -16.46
CA THR A 391 1.48 9.45 -17.41
C THR A 391 0.12 10.05 -17.06
N ASN A 392 -0.86 9.22 -16.69
CA ASN A 392 -2.17 9.71 -16.27
C ASN A 392 -2.09 10.56 -15.01
N LEU A 393 -1.23 10.20 -14.05
CA LEU A 393 -0.98 11.00 -12.85
C LEU A 393 -0.40 12.38 -13.21
N PHE A 394 0.51 12.47 -14.19
CA PHE A 394 1.05 13.77 -14.64
C PHE A 394 0.00 14.66 -15.30
N HIS A 395 -0.94 14.09 -16.04
CA HIS A 395 -2.03 14.83 -16.70
C HIS A 395 -3.24 15.09 -15.78
N ASN A 396 -3.16 14.73 -14.50
CA ASN A 396 -4.26 14.94 -13.57
C ASN A 396 -4.12 16.27 -12.82
N ASP A 397 -4.89 17.27 -13.23
CA ASP A 397 -4.92 18.61 -12.63
C ASP A 397 -5.30 18.59 -11.14
N GLU A 398 -6.02 17.57 -10.68
CA GLU A 398 -6.44 17.43 -9.29
C GLU A 398 -5.30 17.03 -8.34
N LEU A 399 -4.13 16.69 -8.85
CA LEU A 399 -2.91 16.48 -8.06
C LEU A 399 -2.16 17.78 -7.76
N TYR A 400 -2.56 18.91 -8.37
CA TYR A 400 -1.98 20.23 -8.12
C TYR A 400 -0.44 20.22 -8.17
N TRP A 401 0.14 19.68 -9.25
CA TRP A 401 1.58 19.61 -9.46
C TRP A 401 2.23 21.00 -9.32
N THR A 402 3.23 21.13 -8.45
CA THR A 402 3.94 22.40 -8.28
C THR A 402 5.03 22.52 -9.33
N ARG A 403 5.52 23.75 -9.51
CA ARG A 403 6.68 24.04 -10.35
C ARG A 403 7.87 23.16 -9.97
N GLU A 404 8.15 22.99 -8.68
CA GLU A 404 9.27 22.20 -8.18
C GLU A 404 9.09 20.71 -8.51
N ASP A 405 7.88 20.17 -8.37
CA ASP A 405 7.60 18.77 -8.72
C ASP A 405 7.75 18.50 -10.21
N VAL A 406 7.28 19.42 -11.07
CA VAL A 406 7.39 19.26 -12.53
C VAL A 406 8.86 19.32 -12.97
N ILE A 407 9.67 20.22 -12.39
CA ILE A 407 11.12 20.25 -12.64
C ILE A 407 11.76 18.91 -12.25
N LEU A 408 11.43 18.41 -11.05
CA LEU A 408 12.00 17.15 -10.56
C LEU A 408 11.55 15.96 -11.41
N SER A 409 10.28 15.92 -11.83
CA SER A 409 9.74 14.90 -12.75
C SER A 409 10.49 14.90 -14.07
N LEU A 410 10.69 16.08 -14.67
CA LEU A 410 11.46 16.22 -15.90
C LEU A 410 12.91 15.75 -15.71
N ASP A 411 13.55 16.11 -14.59
CA ASP A 411 14.92 15.70 -14.29
C ASP A 411 15.03 14.17 -14.14
N LEU A 412 14.17 13.55 -13.33
CA LEU A 412 14.15 12.10 -13.14
C LEU A 412 13.86 11.35 -14.44
N VAL A 413 12.85 11.78 -15.21
CA VAL A 413 12.53 11.17 -16.51
C VAL A 413 13.69 11.33 -17.49
N SER A 414 14.38 12.47 -17.49
CA SER A 414 15.53 12.72 -18.38
C SER A 414 16.68 11.74 -18.15
N GLN A 415 16.79 11.18 -16.95
CA GLN A 415 17.83 10.25 -16.54
C GLN A 415 17.42 8.77 -16.67
N SER A 416 16.16 8.51 -17.09
CA SER A 416 15.61 7.16 -17.16
C SER A 416 16.34 6.27 -18.17
N ASN A 417 16.44 4.99 -17.82
CA ASN A 417 16.97 3.95 -18.69
C ASN A 417 15.93 3.34 -19.65
N THR A 418 14.66 3.69 -19.47
CA THR A 418 13.52 3.12 -20.21
C THR A 418 13.12 4.06 -21.34
N LEU A 419 13.10 3.57 -22.58
CA LEU A 419 12.82 4.40 -23.76
C LEU A 419 11.40 4.99 -23.72
N GLU A 420 10.43 4.19 -23.27
CA GLU A 420 9.04 4.58 -23.14
C GLU A 420 8.84 5.74 -22.15
N LEU A 421 9.58 5.75 -21.03
CA LEU A 421 9.58 6.88 -20.10
C LEU A 421 10.22 8.13 -20.72
N LEU A 422 11.36 7.99 -21.39
CA LEU A 422 11.99 9.11 -22.11
C LEU A 422 11.04 9.68 -23.18
N ASN A 423 10.17 8.85 -23.75
CA ASN A 423 9.17 9.28 -24.73
C ASN A 423 8.00 10.07 -24.13
N ILE A 424 7.80 10.06 -22.81
CA ILE A 424 6.77 10.87 -22.12
C ILE A 424 7.29 12.28 -21.79
N PHE A 425 8.61 12.48 -21.77
CA PHE A 425 9.23 13.78 -21.47
C PHE A 425 8.61 14.97 -22.23
N PRO A 426 8.31 14.89 -23.55
CA PRO A 426 7.67 16.01 -24.26
C PRO A 426 6.29 16.36 -23.70
N GLU A 427 5.53 15.38 -23.22
CA GLU A 427 4.19 15.58 -22.64
C GLU A 427 4.29 16.33 -21.31
N ILE A 428 5.21 15.91 -20.42
CA ILE A 428 5.47 16.61 -19.15
C ILE A 428 5.99 18.03 -19.41
N LEU A 429 6.79 18.22 -20.46
CA LEU A 429 7.31 19.53 -20.84
C LEU A 429 6.22 20.45 -21.42
N ASP A 430 5.23 19.90 -22.11
CA ASP A 430 4.06 20.67 -22.56
C ASP A 430 3.28 21.21 -21.35
N GLU A 431 3.05 20.37 -20.33
CA GLU A 431 2.41 20.79 -19.07
C GLU A 431 3.17 21.90 -18.35
N TRP A 432 4.51 21.84 -18.34
CA TRP A 432 5.34 22.94 -17.82
C TRP A 432 5.03 24.27 -18.53
N PHE A 433 4.87 24.26 -19.85
CA PHE A 433 4.60 25.48 -20.61
C PHE A 433 3.15 25.96 -20.50
N ARG A 434 2.17 25.04 -20.41
CA ARG A 434 0.76 25.39 -20.19
C ARG A 434 0.52 26.11 -18.87
N ASN A 435 1.30 25.77 -17.84
CA ASN A 435 1.22 26.39 -16.51
C ASN A 435 2.03 27.70 -16.38
N ASP A 436 2.51 28.27 -17.49
CA ASP A 436 3.27 29.53 -17.53
C ASP A 436 4.50 29.57 -16.59
N PHE A 437 5.10 28.41 -16.32
CA PHE A 437 6.24 28.33 -15.42
C PHE A 437 7.51 28.93 -16.03
N PHE A 438 8.24 29.71 -15.22
CA PHE A 438 9.47 30.38 -15.65
C PHE A 438 10.73 29.73 -15.08
N ASP A 439 11.72 29.49 -15.92
CA ASP A 439 13.01 28.89 -15.53
C ASP A 439 14.07 29.96 -15.25
N LYS A 440 14.06 30.49 -14.02
CA LYS A 440 15.03 31.52 -13.58
C LYS A 440 16.49 31.04 -13.62
N GLU A 441 16.75 29.74 -13.47
CA GLU A 441 18.09 29.17 -13.28
C GLU A 441 18.62 28.42 -14.51
N LYS A 442 17.87 28.42 -15.62
CA LYS A 442 18.17 27.63 -16.83
C LYS A 442 18.31 26.12 -16.53
N LYS A 443 17.59 25.62 -15.52
CA LYS A 443 17.57 24.20 -15.14
C LYS A 443 16.92 23.34 -16.23
N ILE A 444 15.80 23.79 -16.81
CA ILE A 444 15.05 23.07 -17.85
C ILE A 444 15.94 22.86 -19.08
N LEU A 445 16.75 23.84 -19.47
CA LEU A 445 17.68 23.68 -20.60
C LEU A 445 18.67 22.54 -20.37
N LYS A 446 19.25 22.45 -19.17
CA LYS A 446 20.17 21.36 -18.82
C LYS A 446 19.47 20.01 -18.84
N ILE A 447 18.26 19.94 -18.28
CA ILE A 447 17.43 18.73 -18.26
C ILE A 447 17.08 18.28 -19.68
N CYS A 448 16.64 19.18 -20.57
CA CYS A 448 16.37 18.85 -21.98
C CYS A 448 17.62 18.29 -22.69
N VAL A 449 18.81 18.85 -22.41
CA VAL A 449 20.07 18.35 -22.99
C VAL A 449 20.40 16.94 -22.48
N VAL A 450 20.22 16.67 -21.18
CA VAL A 450 20.43 15.34 -20.58
C VAL A 450 19.46 14.34 -21.18
N TRP A 451 18.15 14.67 -21.17
CA TRP A 451 17.09 13.87 -21.76
C TRP A 451 17.42 13.47 -23.19
N PHE A 452 17.74 14.45 -24.04
CA PHE A 452 17.94 14.20 -25.45
C PHE A 452 19.15 13.29 -25.68
N LYS A 453 20.27 13.51 -24.97
CA LYS A 453 21.44 12.61 -25.04
C LYS A 453 21.09 11.16 -24.66
N ASN A 454 20.34 10.97 -23.58
CA ASN A 454 19.93 9.65 -23.11
C ASN A 454 18.94 8.98 -24.08
N LEU A 455 17.99 9.75 -24.62
CA LEU A 455 17.06 9.30 -25.65
C LEU A 455 17.81 8.78 -26.88
N LEU A 456 18.78 9.55 -27.39
CA LEU A 456 19.56 9.15 -28.57
C LEU A 456 20.37 7.87 -28.31
N LEU A 457 20.98 7.74 -27.13
CA LEU A 457 21.72 6.54 -26.73
C LEU A 457 20.83 5.29 -26.69
N LYS A 458 19.59 5.41 -26.19
CA LYS A 458 18.63 4.29 -26.16
C LYS A 458 18.11 3.95 -27.56
N LEU A 459 17.87 4.96 -28.40
CA LEU A 459 17.50 4.74 -29.81
C LEU A 459 18.60 3.98 -30.57
N ASP A 460 19.87 4.28 -30.33
CA ASP A 460 21.00 3.56 -30.93
C ASP A 460 21.00 2.08 -30.57
N THR A 461 20.79 1.78 -29.28
CA THR A 461 20.80 0.42 -28.75
C THR A 461 19.63 -0.40 -29.30
N ASN A 462 18.51 0.24 -29.62
CA ASN A 462 17.34 -0.41 -30.21
C ASN A 462 17.41 -0.51 -31.74
N ALA A 463 18.03 0.46 -32.41
CA ALA A 463 18.24 0.49 -33.86
C ALA A 463 19.31 -0.52 -34.34
N SER A 464 20.14 -1.07 -33.46
CA SER A 464 20.98 -2.23 -33.81
C SER A 464 20.14 -3.52 -33.97
N ASN A 465 18.98 -3.59 -33.30
CA ASN A 465 18.08 -4.75 -33.33
C ASN A 465 16.99 -4.65 -34.42
N LYS A 466 16.65 -3.44 -34.87
CA LYS A 466 15.68 -3.18 -35.96
C LYS A 466 16.40 -2.56 -37.15
N LYS A 467 16.02 -2.90 -38.39
CA LYS A 467 16.63 -2.34 -39.62
C LYS A 467 16.36 -0.84 -39.85
N ASP A 468 15.94 -0.11 -38.81
CA ASP A 468 15.53 1.28 -38.88
C ASP A 468 16.77 2.19 -38.95
N ASN A 469 16.73 3.18 -39.84
CA ASN A 469 17.85 4.11 -39.98
C ASN A 469 17.84 5.08 -38.78
N ILE A 470 18.81 4.92 -37.89
CA ILE A 470 19.00 5.78 -36.71
C ILE A 470 18.96 7.28 -37.03
N VAL A 471 19.45 7.68 -38.20
CA VAL A 471 19.40 9.08 -38.65
C VAL A 471 17.95 9.55 -38.75
N VAL A 472 17.07 8.72 -39.31
CA VAL A 472 15.63 9.03 -39.40
C VAL A 472 15.02 9.16 -38.02
N LEU A 473 15.31 8.23 -37.11
CA LEU A 473 14.79 8.27 -35.74
C LEU A 473 15.21 9.56 -35.01
N ILE A 474 16.47 9.98 -35.11
CA ILE A 474 16.96 11.22 -34.49
C ILE A 474 16.18 12.44 -35.01
N PHE A 475 16.02 12.55 -36.33
CA PHE A 475 15.32 13.68 -36.95
C PHE A 475 13.80 13.65 -36.69
N SER A 476 13.18 12.46 -36.58
CA SER A 476 11.78 12.33 -36.14
C SER A 476 11.58 12.76 -34.67
N GLN A 477 12.56 12.56 -33.79
CA GLN A 477 12.47 13.09 -32.42
C GLN A 477 12.58 14.62 -32.38
N LEU A 478 13.44 15.21 -33.23
CA LEU A 478 13.50 16.66 -33.40
C LEU A 478 12.16 17.21 -33.92
N GLU A 479 11.51 16.51 -34.83
CA GLU A 479 10.19 16.87 -35.35
C GLU A 479 9.13 16.83 -34.25
N ARG A 480 9.12 15.76 -33.43
CA ARG A 480 8.17 15.64 -32.32
C ARG A 480 8.31 16.77 -31.29
N ILE A 481 9.52 17.23 -31.00
CA ILE A 481 9.77 18.28 -30.00
C ILE A 481 9.74 19.71 -30.57
N TYR A 482 9.74 19.87 -31.90
CA TYR A 482 9.78 21.17 -32.58
C TYR A 482 8.65 22.12 -32.14
N PRO A 483 7.38 21.68 -32.00
CA PRO A 483 6.31 22.57 -31.54
C PRO A 483 6.57 23.19 -30.16
N LEU A 484 7.26 22.48 -29.26
CA LEU A 484 7.53 22.94 -27.90
C LEU A 484 8.79 23.83 -27.80
N LEU A 485 9.84 23.48 -28.55
CA LEU A 485 11.17 24.07 -28.38
C LEU A 485 11.74 24.78 -29.61
N GLY A 486 11.16 24.61 -30.80
CA GLY A 486 11.69 25.14 -32.07
C GLY A 486 11.83 26.66 -32.07
N HIS A 487 10.85 27.38 -31.53
CA HIS A 487 10.89 28.84 -31.42
C HIS A 487 11.82 29.35 -30.29
N ARG A 488 12.30 28.46 -29.41
CA ARG A 488 13.18 28.80 -28.29
C ARG A 488 14.64 28.59 -28.70
N LYS A 489 15.21 29.61 -29.37
CA LYS A 489 16.54 29.57 -30.02
C LYS A 489 17.63 28.85 -29.21
N ASN A 490 17.78 29.15 -27.91
CA ASN A 490 18.82 28.52 -27.08
C ASN A 490 18.60 27.02 -26.84
N PHE A 491 17.34 26.58 -26.70
CA PHE A 491 17.00 25.17 -26.54
C PHE A 491 17.21 24.43 -27.85
N TRP A 492 16.61 24.97 -28.91
CA TRP A 492 16.66 24.39 -30.24
C TRP A 492 18.11 24.20 -30.71
N GLN A 493 18.96 25.24 -30.62
CA GLN A 493 20.37 25.16 -31.04
C GLN A 493 21.17 24.08 -30.32
N ASN A 494 20.94 23.86 -29.02
CA ASN A 494 21.62 22.80 -28.29
C ASN A 494 21.17 21.42 -28.75
N LEU A 495 19.85 21.20 -28.89
CA LEU A 495 19.30 19.92 -29.34
C LEU A 495 19.73 19.59 -30.78
N THR A 496 19.69 20.57 -31.69
CA THR A 496 20.12 20.38 -33.08
C THR A 496 21.63 20.11 -33.16
N THR A 497 22.44 20.76 -32.32
CA THR A 497 23.89 20.50 -32.26
C THR A 497 24.17 19.06 -31.82
N ILE A 498 23.53 18.59 -30.74
CA ILE A 498 23.66 17.22 -30.24
C ILE A 498 23.21 16.20 -31.31
N ALA A 499 22.08 16.46 -31.97
CA ALA A 499 21.59 15.60 -33.05
C ALA A 499 22.59 15.51 -34.20
N VAL A 500 23.09 16.65 -34.70
CA VAL A 500 24.05 16.71 -35.80
C VAL A 500 25.37 16.03 -35.43
N GLU A 501 25.93 16.29 -34.25
CA GLU A 501 27.14 15.63 -33.77
C GLU A 501 26.97 14.12 -33.70
N ARG A 502 25.83 13.64 -33.18
CA ARG A 502 25.53 12.21 -33.10
C ARG A 502 25.36 11.58 -34.48
N VAL A 503 24.69 12.25 -35.40
CA VAL A 503 24.48 11.76 -36.77
C VAL A 503 25.80 11.71 -37.53
N LYS A 504 26.71 12.68 -37.35
CA LYS A 504 28.05 12.70 -37.99
C LYS A 504 28.93 11.49 -37.64
N VAL A 505 28.64 10.76 -36.55
CA VAL A 505 29.31 9.49 -36.20
C VAL A 505 28.86 8.34 -37.11
N CYS A 506 27.69 8.44 -37.75
CA CYS A 506 27.20 7.42 -38.67
C CYS A 506 28.01 7.43 -39.98
N SER A 507 28.06 6.28 -40.67
CA SER A 507 28.68 6.20 -41.99
C SER A 507 27.96 7.11 -42.99
N GLU A 508 28.73 7.78 -43.86
CA GLU A 508 28.19 8.67 -44.91
C GLU A 508 27.05 8.03 -45.72
N SER A 509 27.19 6.74 -46.10
CA SER A 509 26.17 6.01 -46.86
C SER A 509 24.83 5.93 -46.13
N ARG A 510 24.82 5.73 -44.81
CA ARG A 510 23.59 5.69 -43.99
C ARG A 510 22.93 7.06 -43.89
N ILE A 511 23.73 8.12 -43.78
CA ILE A 511 23.26 9.51 -43.73
C ILE A 511 22.61 9.88 -45.06
N PHE A 512 23.30 9.63 -46.17
CA PHE A 512 22.77 9.90 -47.52
C PHE A 512 21.53 9.05 -47.84
N ALA A 513 21.49 7.79 -47.39
CA ALA A 513 20.30 6.95 -47.56
C ALA A 513 19.08 7.45 -46.74
N ALA A 514 19.27 8.32 -45.74
CA ALA A 514 18.19 8.89 -44.95
C ALA A 514 17.36 9.92 -45.72
N THR A 515 17.93 10.53 -46.78
CA THR A 515 17.30 11.61 -47.56
C THR A 515 15.88 11.24 -48.03
N LYS A 516 15.65 9.99 -48.44
CA LYS A 516 14.33 9.53 -48.93
C LYS A 516 13.24 9.47 -47.85
N PHE A 517 13.62 9.39 -46.58
CA PHE A 517 12.68 9.24 -45.46
C PHE A 517 12.35 10.58 -44.79
N LEU A 518 13.15 11.62 -45.00
CA LEU A 518 13.03 12.94 -44.36
C LEU A 518 12.22 13.94 -45.20
N ILE A 519 11.45 13.46 -46.18
CA ILE A 519 10.61 14.27 -47.07
C ILE A 519 9.39 14.89 -46.34
N PRO A 520 8.68 14.21 -45.41
CA PRO A 520 7.45 14.78 -44.83
C PRO A 520 7.68 15.73 -43.65
N ILE A 521 8.92 15.96 -43.21
CA ILE A 521 9.19 16.68 -41.95
C ILE A 521 9.17 18.21 -42.06
N GLU A 522 9.16 18.91 -40.92
CA GLU A 522 9.20 20.37 -40.83
C GLU A 522 10.38 21.02 -41.61
N GLN A 523 10.14 22.17 -42.25
CA GLN A 523 11.08 22.79 -43.19
C GLN A 523 12.40 23.22 -42.52
N GLU A 524 12.36 23.67 -41.27
CA GLU A 524 13.56 24.03 -40.52
C GLU A 524 14.45 22.80 -40.24
N ILE A 525 13.83 21.67 -39.95
CA ILE A 525 14.51 20.38 -39.70
C ILE A 525 15.10 19.83 -41.00
N LYS A 526 14.37 19.95 -42.12
CA LYS A 526 14.89 19.64 -43.46
C LYS A 526 16.14 20.44 -43.78
N THR A 527 16.09 21.75 -43.51
CA THR A 527 17.20 22.67 -43.79
C THR A 527 18.43 22.26 -42.96
N LEU A 528 18.25 21.95 -41.68
CA LEU A 528 19.32 21.43 -40.81
C LEU A 528 19.96 20.15 -41.38
N PHE A 529 19.16 19.18 -41.82
CA PHE A 529 19.66 17.94 -42.41
C PHE A 529 20.42 18.20 -43.72
N ILE A 530 19.84 19.01 -44.62
CA ILE A 530 20.46 19.37 -45.90
C ILE A 530 21.80 20.08 -45.67
N ASP A 531 21.86 21.05 -44.77
CA ASP A 531 23.08 21.82 -44.50
C ASP A 531 24.19 20.94 -43.92
N MET A 532 23.83 20.00 -43.03
CA MET A 532 24.76 18.97 -42.55
C MET A 532 25.29 18.11 -43.71
N VAL A 533 24.42 17.62 -44.60
CA VAL A 533 24.81 16.82 -45.78
C VAL A 533 25.71 17.64 -46.71
N LYS A 534 25.39 18.92 -46.95
CA LYS A 534 26.21 19.85 -47.73
C LYS A 534 27.59 20.04 -47.11
N GLU A 535 27.70 20.19 -45.78
CA GLU A 535 28.98 20.29 -45.06
C GLU A 535 29.83 19.02 -45.21
N MET A 536 29.20 17.84 -45.15
CA MET A 536 29.89 16.56 -45.34
C MET A 536 30.38 16.39 -46.78
N LEU A 537 29.55 16.74 -47.76
CA LEU A 537 29.93 16.73 -49.17
C LEU A 537 31.03 17.75 -49.46
N ASN A 538 31.06 18.89 -48.77
CA ASN A 538 32.13 19.88 -48.90
C ASN A 538 33.51 19.29 -48.58
N LYS A 539 33.58 18.37 -47.61
CA LYS A 539 34.84 17.70 -47.22
C LYS A 539 35.17 16.53 -48.13
N SER A 540 34.16 15.80 -48.61
CA SER A 540 34.35 14.52 -49.29
C SER A 540 34.28 14.57 -50.82
N VAL A 541 33.79 15.65 -51.42
CA VAL A 541 33.72 15.84 -52.88
C VAL A 541 34.84 16.77 -53.34
N GLN A 542 35.93 16.18 -53.84
CA GLN A 542 37.10 16.92 -54.36
C GLN A 542 37.28 16.80 -55.86
N GLN A 543 36.94 15.64 -56.45
CA GLN A 543 37.05 15.32 -57.88
C GLN A 543 35.97 14.33 -58.30
N ILE A 544 35.68 14.25 -59.59
CA ILE A 544 34.78 13.24 -60.14
C ILE A 544 35.46 11.88 -60.10
N ASN A 545 34.86 10.91 -59.41
CA ASN A 545 35.30 9.52 -59.34
C ASN A 545 34.10 8.60 -59.08
N ASP A 546 34.32 7.28 -59.12
CA ASP A 546 33.28 6.28 -58.89
C ASP A 546 32.66 6.38 -57.50
N GLN A 547 33.41 6.85 -56.50
CA GLN A 547 32.88 7.07 -55.15
C GLN A 547 31.82 8.17 -55.14
N LEU A 548 32.02 9.28 -55.87
CA LEU A 548 31.02 10.34 -56.00
C LEU A 548 29.76 9.84 -56.71
N ILE A 549 29.92 9.05 -57.77
CA ILE A 549 28.80 8.43 -58.48
C ILE A 549 28.00 7.55 -57.52
N ASN A 550 28.66 6.70 -56.73
CA ASN A 550 27.99 5.86 -55.73
C ASN A 550 27.24 6.70 -54.66
N LYS A 551 27.81 7.82 -54.20
CA LYS A 551 27.11 8.74 -53.27
C LYS A 551 25.84 9.30 -53.89
N ILE A 552 25.89 9.74 -55.15
CA ILE A 552 24.73 10.26 -55.89
C ILE A 552 23.62 9.21 -55.98
N TYR A 553 23.97 7.96 -56.31
CA TYR A 553 23.00 6.86 -56.34
C TYR A 553 22.35 6.62 -54.97
N ILE A 554 23.11 6.68 -53.88
CA ILE A 554 22.58 6.52 -52.52
C ILE A 554 21.63 7.67 -52.14
N ILE A 555 22.01 8.92 -52.41
CA ILE A 555 21.20 10.13 -52.11
C ILE A 555 19.85 10.08 -52.84
N CYS A 556 19.83 9.50 -54.04
CA CYS A 556 18.62 9.38 -54.87
C CYS A 556 17.90 8.03 -54.70
N ASP A 557 18.34 7.17 -53.79
CA ASP A 557 17.83 5.80 -53.59
C ASP A 557 17.71 4.97 -54.89
N CYS A 558 18.66 5.15 -55.80
CA CYS A 558 18.61 4.55 -57.12
C CYS A 558 19.32 3.19 -57.14
N LYS A 559 18.60 2.14 -57.56
CA LYS A 559 19.13 0.77 -57.69
C LYS A 559 19.53 0.40 -59.13
N THR A 560 19.14 1.21 -60.10
CA THR A 560 19.37 1.04 -61.54
C THR A 560 20.50 1.94 -62.04
N LYS A 561 21.07 1.65 -63.22
CA LYS A 561 22.08 2.52 -63.89
C LYS A 561 21.52 3.85 -64.41
N LEU A 562 20.22 4.10 -64.24
CA LEU A 562 19.53 5.34 -64.57
C LEU A 562 19.28 6.10 -63.28
N LEU A 563 19.66 7.39 -63.25
CA LEU A 563 19.46 8.25 -62.10
C LEU A 563 18.03 8.81 -62.11
N MET A 564 17.24 8.42 -61.12
CA MET A 564 15.89 8.93 -60.87
C MET A 564 15.90 9.75 -59.58
N VAL A 565 15.81 11.07 -59.70
CA VAL A 565 15.77 11.99 -58.57
C VAL A 565 14.34 11.98 -58.01
N GLN A 566 14.16 11.34 -56.85
CA GLN A 566 12.83 11.04 -56.32
C GLN A 566 12.14 12.22 -55.63
N ASN A 567 12.88 13.23 -55.18
CA ASN A 567 12.35 14.34 -54.39
C ASN A 567 13.24 15.59 -54.48
N SER A 568 12.66 16.73 -54.11
CA SER A 568 13.33 18.03 -54.12
C SER A 568 14.54 18.13 -53.18
N MET A 569 14.60 17.33 -52.10
CA MET A 569 15.74 17.32 -51.17
C MET A 569 16.96 16.68 -51.82
N SER A 570 16.78 15.54 -52.50
CA SER A 570 17.81 14.90 -53.32
C SER A 570 18.27 15.86 -54.43
N GLU A 571 17.33 16.52 -55.12
CA GLU A 571 17.65 17.51 -56.16
C GLU A 571 18.51 18.67 -55.64
N GLU A 572 18.18 19.22 -54.46
CA GLU A 572 18.94 20.31 -53.85
C GLU A 572 20.37 19.87 -53.47
N ILE A 573 20.53 18.67 -52.92
CA ILE A 573 21.84 18.10 -52.62
C ILE A 573 22.65 17.90 -53.91
N LEU A 574 22.03 17.41 -55.00
CA LEU A 574 22.71 17.26 -56.29
C LEU A 574 23.14 18.62 -56.86
N CYS A 575 22.28 19.65 -56.78
CA CYS A 575 22.63 21.01 -57.19
C CYS A 575 23.85 21.53 -56.42
N HIS A 576 23.92 21.24 -55.12
CA HIS A 576 25.09 21.59 -54.30
C HIS A 576 26.37 20.87 -54.77
N ILE A 577 26.28 19.58 -55.10
CA ILE A 577 27.41 18.83 -55.68
C ILE A 577 27.88 19.49 -56.98
N MET A 578 26.96 19.86 -57.88
CA MET A 578 27.30 20.55 -59.14
C MET A 578 28.04 21.86 -58.89
N ASN A 579 27.55 22.68 -57.94
CA ASN A 579 28.18 23.94 -57.58
C ASN A 579 29.59 23.73 -57.01
N ARG A 580 29.81 22.66 -56.23
CA ARG A 580 31.14 22.34 -55.70
C ARG A 580 32.12 21.91 -56.78
N LEU A 581 31.65 21.19 -57.79
CA LEU A 581 32.48 20.76 -58.93
C LEU A 581 32.79 21.89 -59.91
N GLN A 582 32.09 23.04 -59.83
CA GLN A 582 32.25 24.16 -60.77
C GLN A 582 33.72 24.56 -60.99
N SER A 583 34.54 24.55 -59.94
CA SER A 583 35.96 24.93 -60.01
C SER A 583 36.82 23.99 -60.85
N GLN A 584 36.40 22.74 -61.10
CA GLN A 584 37.09 21.80 -62.00
C GLN A 584 36.83 22.12 -63.48
N PHE A 585 35.85 22.98 -63.74
CA PHE A 585 35.32 23.29 -65.06
C PHE A 585 35.54 24.77 -65.41
N THR A 586 36.61 25.37 -64.87
CA THR A 586 37.02 26.77 -65.09
C THR A 586 38.11 26.94 -66.14
N ALA A 587 38.49 25.88 -66.87
CA ALA A 587 39.54 25.92 -67.89
C ALA A 587 39.32 27.11 -68.86
N SER A 588 40.36 27.93 -69.01
CA SER A 588 40.39 29.09 -69.91
C SER A 588 40.58 28.69 -71.37
N ASN A 589 41.09 27.48 -71.63
CA ASN A 589 41.21 26.89 -72.95
C ASN A 589 39.97 26.04 -73.30
N PRO A 590 39.23 26.35 -74.38
CA PRO A 590 38.09 25.55 -74.83
C PRO A 590 38.42 24.07 -75.12
N SER A 591 39.61 23.77 -75.65
CA SER A 591 40.01 22.39 -75.98
C SER A 591 40.21 21.54 -74.72
N GLU A 592 40.87 22.11 -73.71
CA GLU A 592 41.05 21.48 -72.40
C GLU A 592 39.71 21.29 -71.68
N PHE A 593 38.81 22.26 -71.82
CA PHE A 593 37.47 22.17 -71.28
C PHE A 593 36.68 20.98 -71.85
N HIS A 594 36.69 20.79 -73.18
CA HIS A 594 36.06 19.64 -73.83
C HIS A 594 36.65 18.30 -73.36
N LEU A 595 37.98 18.22 -73.24
CA LEU A 595 38.66 16.99 -72.80
C LEU A 595 38.38 16.66 -71.33
N ASN A 596 38.28 17.67 -70.46
CA ASN A 596 37.93 17.46 -69.04
C ASN A 596 36.51 16.91 -68.89
N ILE A 597 35.55 17.41 -69.69
CA ILE A 597 34.18 16.87 -69.70
C ILE A 597 34.16 15.44 -70.26
N LEU A 598 34.90 15.18 -71.35
CA LEU A 598 34.98 13.84 -71.94
C LEU A 598 35.65 12.81 -71.01
N GLY A 599 36.67 13.24 -70.25
CA GLY A 599 37.32 12.45 -69.21
C GLY A 599 36.32 11.93 -68.18
N ALA A 600 35.38 12.79 -67.76
CA ALA A 600 34.28 12.50 -66.85
C ALA A 600 32.94 12.12 -67.55
N SER A 601 33.00 11.60 -68.78
CA SER A 601 31.80 11.33 -69.60
C SER A 601 30.75 10.42 -68.95
N GLU A 602 31.16 9.41 -68.17
CA GLU A 602 30.20 8.54 -67.47
C GLU A 602 29.38 9.31 -66.43
N PHE A 603 30.04 10.15 -65.64
CA PHE A 603 29.38 11.02 -64.67
C PHE A 603 28.39 11.97 -65.34
N TRP A 604 28.82 12.65 -66.41
CA TRP A 604 27.95 13.59 -67.13
C TRP A 604 26.79 12.89 -67.83
N ARG A 605 26.98 11.68 -68.34
CA ARG A 605 25.90 10.85 -68.86
C ARG A 605 24.84 10.59 -67.80
N ILE A 606 25.25 10.24 -66.57
CA ILE A 606 24.34 9.98 -65.45
C ILE A 606 23.57 11.26 -65.07
N ILE A 607 24.23 12.40 -64.97
CA ILE A 607 23.62 13.68 -64.57
C ILE A 607 22.68 14.23 -65.65
N LEU A 608 23.09 14.25 -66.92
CA LEU A 608 22.31 14.81 -68.02
C LEU A 608 21.12 13.93 -68.43
N SER A 609 21.22 12.61 -68.20
CA SER A 609 20.13 11.66 -68.42
C SER A 609 19.23 11.48 -67.18
N ALA A 610 19.40 12.29 -66.14
CA ALA A 610 18.62 12.17 -64.91
C ALA A 610 17.13 12.48 -65.16
N THR A 611 16.25 11.74 -64.48
CA THR A 611 14.78 11.86 -64.59
C THR A 611 14.15 12.07 -63.21
N GLY A 612 12.89 12.48 -63.13
CA GLY A 612 12.20 12.80 -61.87
C GLY A 612 12.24 14.30 -61.54
N ASP A 613 12.51 14.65 -60.28
CA ASP A 613 12.66 16.03 -59.80
C ASP A 613 14.02 16.59 -60.22
N VAL A 614 14.14 17.04 -61.47
CA VAL A 614 15.40 17.49 -62.09
C VAL A 614 15.34 18.91 -62.67
N THR A 615 14.26 19.64 -62.42
CA THR A 615 14.04 20.99 -62.94
C THR A 615 15.15 21.98 -62.55
N LYS A 616 15.52 22.03 -61.27
CA LYS A 616 16.62 22.86 -60.73
C LYS A 616 17.97 22.30 -61.14
N LEU A 617 18.12 20.97 -61.15
CA LEU A 617 19.38 20.32 -61.55
C LEU A 617 19.74 20.66 -63.00
N HIS A 618 18.81 20.49 -63.94
CA HIS A 618 19.00 20.85 -65.35
C HIS A 618 19.07 22.37 -65.59
N CYS A 619 18.54 23.17 -64.67
CA CYS A 619 18.71 24.62 -64.70
C CYS A 619 20.05 25.11 -64.14
N ASN A 620 20.83 24.24 -63.47
CA ASN A 620 22.09 24.60 -62.86
C ASN A 620 23.11 25.13 -63.90
N PRO A 621 23.84 26.24 -63.62
CA PRO A 621 24.76 26.84 -64.58
C PRO A 621 25.85 25.89 -65.09
N VAL A 622 26.39 25.03 -64.23
CA VAL A 622 27.45 24.08 -64.60
C VAL A 622 26.90 23.03 -65.55
N VAL A 623 25.73 22.47 -65.22
CA VAL A 623 25.06 21.45 -66.05
C VAL A 623 24.71 22.02 -67.42
N LYS A 624 24.15 23.24 -67.49
CA LYS A 624 23.87 23.94 -68.76
C LYS A 624 25.12 24.17 -69.59
N ARG A 625 26.21 24.62 -68.96
CA ARG A 625 27.49 24.89 -69.63
C ARG A 625 28.09 23.60 -70.20
N VAL A 626 28.06 22.51 -69.45
CA VAL A 626 28.53 21.20 -69.91
C VAL A 626 27.69 20.69 -71.08
N LYS A 627 26.36 20.77 -70.97
CA LYS A 627 25.45 20.37 -72.06
C LYS A 627 25.72 21.17 -73.34
N ALA A 628 25.89 22.49 -73.21
CA ALA A 628 26.23 23.36 -74.34
C ALA A 628 27.58 22.99 -74.97
N SER A 629 28.59 22.69 -74.16
CA SER A 629 29.93 22.32 -74.62
C SER A 629 29.99 20.97 -75.34
N ILE A 630 29.21 19.98 -74.90
CA ILE A 630 29.09 18.69 -75.61
C ILE A 630 28.46 18.91 -76.99
N ASN A 631 27.39 19.71 -77.05
CA ASN A 631 26.72 20.05 -78.31
C ASN A 631 27.63 20.86 -79.24
N GLU A 632 28.37 21.84 -78.71
CA GLU A 632 29.35 22.62 -79.46
C GLU A 632 30.43 21.74 -80.07
N LEU A 633 31.03 20.83 -79.29
CA LEU A 633 32.02 19.88 -79.80
C LEU A 633 31.44 19.00 -80.92
N GLY A 634 30.19 18.56 -80.78
CA GLY A 634 29.49 17.78 -81.80
C GLY A 634 29.24 18.58 -83.09
N VAL A 635 29.01 19.89 -83.00
CA VAL A 635 28.94 20.80 -84.16
C VAL A 635 30.31 20.95 -84.82
N LEU A 636 31.37 21.21 -84.04
CA LEU A 636 32.73 21.37 -84.55
C LEU A 636 33.23 20.12 -85.31
N LEU A 637 32.90 18.92 -84.82
CA LEU A 637 33.23 17.66 -85.51
C LEU A 637 32.44 17.49 -86.81
N ARG A 638 31.16 17.84 -86.82
CA ARG A 638 30.28 17.74 -87.99
C ARG A 638 30.67 18.72 -89.09
N GLU A 639 31.02 19.94 -88.71
CA GLU A 639 31.43 21.02 -89.60
C GLU A 639 32.91 20.91 -90.01
N LYS A 640 33.66 19.95 -89.43
CA LYS A 640 35.10 19.74 -89.67
C LYS A 640 35.95 20.96 -89.29
N THR A 641 35.49 21.75 -88.32
CA THR A 641 36.13 22.97 -87.81
C THR A 641 36.86 22.75 -86.48
N VAL A 642 36.84 21.52 -85.95
CA VAL A 642 37.58 21.13 -84.75
C VAL A 642 39.09 21.34 -84.91
N ASN A 643 39.75 21.80 -83.85
CA ASN A 643 41.21 21.92 -83.81
C ASN A 643 41.86 20.54 -84.00
N ILE A 644 42.88 20.44 -84.87
CA ILE A 644 43.55 19.17 -85.20
C ILE A 644 44.19 18.49 -83.97
N GLN A 645 44.70 19.26 -83.00
CA GLN A 645 45.28 18.73 -81.76
C GLN A 645 44.19 18.14 -80.86
N LEU A 646 43.05 18.83 -80.74
CA LEU A 646 41.88 18.32 -80.03
C LEU A 646 41.34 17.05 -80.70
N LEU A 647 41.24 17.05 -82.03
CA LEU A 647 40.79 15.88 -82.80
C LEU A 647 41.71 14.65 -82.58
N GLN A 648 43.03 14.85 -82.58
CA GLN A 648 43.99 13.79 -82.28
C GLN A 648 43.75 13.20 -80.88
N GLN A 649 43.54 14.04 -79.87
CA GLN A 649 43.27 13.60 -78.50
C GLN A 649 41.89 12.92 -78.34
N LEU A 650 40.88 13.33 -79.12
CA LEU A 650 39.58 12.66 -79.13
C LEU A 650 39.66 11.24 -79.70
N LEU A 651 40.49 11.02 -80.72
CA LEU A 651 40.68 9.72 -81.36
C LEU A 651 41.38 8.68 -80.47
N GLU A 652 42.00 9.10 -79.36
CA GLU A 652 42.55 8.21 -78.34
C GLU A 652 41.44 7.47 -77.54
N TYR A 653 40.20 7.99 -77.56
CA TYR A 653 39.07 7.38 -76.86
C TYR A 653 38.35 6.34 -77.73
N LYS A 654 37.85 5.27 -77.08
CA LYS A 654 37.03 4.26 -77.76
C LYS A 654 35.74 4.86 -78.33
N ASN A 655 35.34 4.41 -79.52
CA ASN A 655 34.11 4.84 -80.20
C ASN A 655 32.87 4.78 -79.28
N GLU A 656 32.72 3.71 -78.49
CA GLU A 656 31.60 3.55 -77.56
C GLU A 656 31.52 4.68 -76.53
N LYS A 657 32.66 5.12 -75.99
CA LYS A 657 32.74 6.21 -75.01
C LYS A 657 32.39 7.55 -75.64
N LEU A 658 32.84 7.80 -76.87
CA LEU A 658 32.48 8.99 -77.64
C LEU A 658 30.98 9.01 -77.97
N PHE A 659 30.41 7.89 -78.44
CA PHE A 659 28.98 7.79 -78.69
C PHE A 659 28.15 8.05 -77.43
N GLN A 660 28.53 7.46 -76.31
CA GLN A 660 27.85 7.69 -75.03
C GLN A 660 27.96 9.14 -74.55
N HIS A 661 29.09 9.80 -74.80
CA HIS A 661 29.31 11.20 -74.44
C HIS A 661 28.41 12.15 -75.24
N PHE A 662 28.34 11.98 -76.56
CA PHE A 662 27.49 12.82 -77.40
C PHE A 662 26.00 12.51 -77.25
N ASN A 663 25.63 11.27 -76.97
CA ASN A 663 24.24 10.89 -76.72
C ASN A 663 23.70 11.36 -75.35
N ALA A 664 24.57 11.87 -74.48
CA ALA A 664 24.19 12.36 -73.15
C ALA A 664 23.59 13.79 -73.16
N ALA A 665 23.82 14.57 -74.21
CA ALA A 665 23.41 15.97 -74.33
C ALA A 665 22.37 16.14 -75.46
#